data_AF-A0A421BKC5-F1
#
_entry.id   AF-A0A421BKC5-F1
#
_cell.length_a   1.000
_cell.length_b   1.000
_cell.length_c   1.000
_cell.angle_alpha   90.00
_cell.angle_beta   90.00
_cell.angle_gamma   90.00
#
_symmetry.space_group_name_H-M   'P 1'
#
loop_
_entity.id
_entity.type
_entity.pdbx_description
1 polymer ?
#
loop_
_entity_poly.entity_id
_entity_poly.type
_entity_poly.pdbx_seq_one_letter_code
_entity_poly.pdbx_strand_id
1 'polypeptide(L)'
;MKVLKRIKLGVRLPLMLVAISVVALAIMGLSSYGVARKILTSEGTDRLQQSLEMRGTALEHWAAGLTSDLGATASNAGTTRALREFGAAWERLGTAPQDYLRKAFIEANPNPPAERFKLDYPGDVNDYTILHRRYHPGFVALAEQKNLLDIYLVGVTGNVIYSMNKQEDFAINLREGSAKDSPLAQVVAAAQAASGDAPVVSDFIRDPGAPEVVFLARPLRSTEGMLLGVLVFKASAAPLSAIMADPRALGETGQGYVVDTDMALESTLRHAPAGGVPGEVQTPAVQRALAGESGHVIEAGITGAEVMAVFAPVTLFGRTYAAVVEQGTQELFEPARALARQLTLNGAMLLVLLGGLSAWMARSVSKPLARLTGTVGKISEGIYDAEVHDGERGDEIGDIARALAGLRDDLSEAEVTRREAAAQGTAFRNSSAAMMMVDAEFNIRYVNAAVVRMIGTRIEDFRKVTPEIDAEDLVGKSMDMFHRTPAHARAILSDSANLPYHADIVVGEGRFGLDIIEITQPEKGRIGYVVEWRDVTELRMNRALLSAIDDYQLIFEFAPTGTLARVNANLVTALGVEAEALIGLSHEALIDGVEGLEGFWPRLANLEPIAGRFRLTAPGGRSLLAEGSITPVPDRNDRLLKIVLIANDVTEAQEALRLEQARNEAMQAGQKAVVEALRIGLERLATGDLCSLLEQAFPEEYEQLRADFNRAVTTLSQAVQVVIDNAAEIDGEAREISNAAEDLSSRTERQAATLEETAAALDQLTSSVSSAAAGVGEANLVVAQARESAESSGQIVQQAVSAMGEIEESSRKISRIIGVIDDIAFQTNLLALNAGVEAARAGEAGRGFAVVASEVRALAQRSSEAAREIDTLITASSNHVRRGVDLVGETGSALQRILVAVNDIAARVSEIAASAQEQSAGLAEINTAMNQLDQVTQHNAAMFEQTTAASHALTRGAQALSATTAQFRTAGVAAKPAPAVARPIDLARHKASVARTAGATAQTAVAMEEDWEDF
;
A
#
# COMPACT_ATOMS: atom_id res chain seq x y z
N MET A 1 -21.73 -26.17 -1.19
CA MET A 1 -21.58 -26.64 -2.60
C MET A 1 -22.88 -26.82 -3.39
N LYS A 2 -23.90 -27.60 -2.96
CA LYS A 2 -25.07 -27.93 -3.81
C LYS A 2 -25.78 -26.72 -4.47
N VAL A 3 -25.88 -25.57 -3.78
CA VAL A 3 -26.50 -24.34 -4.32
C VAL A 3 -25.77 -23.77 -5.54
N LEU A 4 -24.43 -23.70 -5.52
CA LEU A 4 -23.64 -23.13 -6.64
C LEU A 4 -23.79 -23.93 -7.95
N LYS A 5 -24.20 -25.20 -7.90
CA LYS A 5 -24.46 -26.01 -9.11
C LYS A 5 -25.75 -25.62 -9.83
N ARG A 6 -26.63 -24.79 -9.26
CA ARG A 6 -27.87 -24.29 -9.90
C ARG A 6 -27.77 -22.88 -10.48
N ILE A 7 -26.66 -22.17 -10.27
CA ILE A 7 -26.46 -20.79 -10.75
C ILE A 7 -25.85 -20.83 -12.16
N LYS A 8 -26.45 -20.09 -13.12
CA LYS A 8 -25.95 -19.97 -14.50
C LYS A 8 -24.52 -19.39 -14.50
N LEU A 9 -23.66 -19.88 -15.40
CA LEU A 9 -22.21 -19.67 -15.34
C LEU A 9 -21.79 -18.18 -15.29
N GLY A 10 -22.39 -17.34 -16.14
CA GLY A 10 -22.11 -15.89 -16.19
C GLY A 10 -22.54 -15.10 -14.94
N VAL A 11 -23.39 -15.66 -14.08
CA VAL A 11 -23.72 -15.08 -12.75
C VAL A 11 -22.80 -15.66 -11.67
N ARG A 12 -22.33 -16.90 -11.85
CA ARG A 12 -21.53 -17.65 -10.87
C ARG A 12 -20.08 -17.17 -10.78
N LEU A 13 -19.44 -16.82 -11.90
CA LEU A 13 -18.06 -16.33 -11.92
C LEU A 13 -17.89 -15.02 -11.10
N PRO A 14 -18.67 -13.94 -11.36
CA PRO A 14 -18.61 -12.73 -10.56
C PRO A 14 -18.95 -12.94 -9.08
N LEU A 15 -19.94 -13.79 -8.77
CA LEU A 15 -20.30 -14.11 -7.38
C LEU A 15 -19.18 -14.86 -6.62
N MET A 16 -18.40 -15.70 -7.29
CA MET A 16 -17.24 -16.34 -6.66
C MET A 16 -16.12 -15.33 -6.38
N LEU A 17 -15.88 -14.35 -7.26
CA LEU A 17 -14.90 -13.30 -7.05
C LEU A 17 -15.28 -12.39 -5.86
N VAL A 18 -16.55 -11.98 -5.79
CA VAL A 18 -17.11 -11.28 -4.61
C VAL A 18 -16.95 -12.11 -3.34
N ALA A 19 -17.33 -13.40 -3.36
CA ALA A 19 -17.27 -14.27 -2.18
C ALA A 19 -15.82 -14.51 -1.68
N ILE A 20 -14.85 -14.65 -2.57
CA ILE A 20 -13.43 -14.74 -2.21
C ILE A 20 -12.97 -13.42 -1.57
N SER A 21 -13.39 -12.28 -2.12
CA SER A 21 -13.06 -10.95 -1.57
C SER A 21 -13.65 -10.74 -0.18
N VAL A 22 -14.90 -11.17 0.08
CA VAL A 22 -15.50 -11.16 1.43
C VAL A 22 -14.65 -11.96 2.42
N VAL A 23 -14.23 -13.17 2.05
CA VAL A 23 -13.42 -14.04 2.92
C VAL A 23 -12.03 -13.44 3.17
N ALA A 24 -11.38 -12.89 2.15
CA ALA A 24 -10.09 -12.22 2.28
C ALA A 24 -10.17 -10.98 3.20
N LEU A 25 -11.17 -10.11 3.01
CA LEU A 25 -11.42 -8.96 3.88
C LEU A 25 -11.70 -9.37 5.33
N ALA A 26 -12.49 -10.44 5.54
CA ALA A 26 -12.79 -10.94 6.88
C ALA A 26 -11.54 -11.49 7.59
N ILE A 27 -10.70 -12.25 6.88
CA ILE A 27 -9.42 -12.77 7.42
C ILE A 27 -8.47 -11.61 7.74
N MET A 28 -8.33 -10.64 6.82
CA MET A 28 -7.46 -9.47 7.01
C MET A 28 -7.92 -8.59 8.17
N GLY A 29 -9.22 -8.33 8.30
CA GLY A 29 -9.79 -7.57 9.41
C GLY A 29 -9.63 -8.26 10.77
N LEU A 30 -9.91 -9.56 10.85
CA LEU A 30 -9.70 -10.36 12.07
C LEU A 30 -8.21 -10.42 12.46
N SER A 31 -7.32 -10.61 11.48
CA SER A 31 -5.87 -10.64 11.71
C SER A 31 -5.34 -9.28 12.17
N SER A 32 -5.71 -8.20 11.48
CA SER A 32 -5.30 -6.83 11.82
C SER A 32 -5.79 -6.41 13.20
N TYR A 33 -7.06 -6.68 13.56
CA TYR A 33 -7.58 -6.42 14.90
C TYR A 33 -6.86 -7.26 15.97
N GLY A 34 -6.54 -8.53 15.66
CA GLY A 34 -5.78 -9.41 16.55
C GLY A 34 -4.34 -8.95 16.81
N VAL A 35 -3.69 -8.36 15.79
CA VAL A 35 -2.35 -7.75 15.93
C VAL A 35 -2.42 -6.44 16.70
N ALA A 36 -3.31 -5.52 16.32
CA ALA A 36 -3.49 -4.24 17.00
C ALA A 36 -3.83 -4.41 18.50
N ARG A 37 -4.71 -5.37 18.84
CA ARG A 37 -5.01 -5.69 20.25
C ARG A 37 -3.79 -6.19 21.01
N LYS A 38 -2.91 -7.00 20.40
CA LYS A 38 -1.67 -7.48 21.04
C LYS A 38 -0.68 -6.34 21.29
N ILE A 39 -0.49 -5.46 20.31
CA ILE A 39 0.41 -4.30 20.42
C ILE A 39 -0.06 -3.39 21.57
N LEU A 40 -1.33 -2.96 21.55
CA LEU A 40 -1.94 -2.14 22.61
C LEU A 40 -1.95 -2.83 23.99
N THR A 41 -1.96 -4.17 24.04
CA THR A 41 -1.83 -4.92 25.30
C THR A 41 -0.39 -4.87 25.84
N SER A 42 0.64 -4.94 24.97
CA SER A 42 2.03 -4.76 25.40
C SER A 42 2.27 -3.32 25.82
N GLU A 43 2.13 -2.37 24.90
CA GLU A 43 2.38 -0.93 25.14
C GLU A 43 1.59 -0.39 26.34
N GLY A 44 0.33 -0.83 26.51
CA GLY A 44 -0.48 -0.50 27.68
C GLY A 44 0.06 -1.08 28.99
N THR A 45 0.47 -2.35 28.99
CA THR A 45 1.12 -3.00 30.14
C THR A 45 2.43 -2.33 30.48
N ASP A 46 3.30 -2.15 29.49
CA ASP A 46 4.66 -1.59 29.64
C ASP A 46 4.59 -0.15 30.20
N ARG A 47 3.69 0.68 29.66
CA ARG A 47 3.42 2.04 30.17
C ARG A 47 2.86 2.05 31.60
N LEU A 48 1.88 1.20 31.91
CA LEU A 48 1.26 1.15 33.24
C LEU A 48 2.23 0.57 34.28
N GLN A 49 3.09 -0.37 33.90
CA GLN A 49 4.16 -0.89 34.76
C GLN A 49 5.19 0.18 35.06
N GLN A 50 5.70 0.92 34.06
CA GLN A 50 6.61 2.03 34.29
C GLN A 50 5.98 3.11 35.19
N SER A 51 4.69 3.41 34.99
CA SER A 51 3.92 4.32 35.85
C SER A 51 3.84 3.83 37.30
N LEU A 52 3.61 2.54 37.51
CA LEU A 52 3.56 1.92 38.84
C LEU A 52 4.95 1.89 39.51
N GLU A 53 6.02 1.52 38.79
CA GLU A 53 7.38 1.48 39.33
C GLU A 53 7.86 2.86 39.79
N MET A 54 7.59 3.92 39.00
CA MET A 54 7.87 5.30 39.40
C MET A 54 7.09 5.71 40.66
N ARG A 55 5.80 5.33 40.76
CA ARG A 55 4.96 5.65 41.92
C ARG A 55 5.39 4.90 43.17
N GLY A 56 5.65 3.59 43.07
CA GLY A 56 6.18 2.78 44.16
C GLY A 56 7.47 3.37 44.70
N THR A 57 8.43 3.67 43.83
CA THR A 57 9.69 4.33 44.19
C THR A 57 9.48 5.67 44.90
N ALA A 58 8.54 6.49 44.42
CA ALA A 58 8.22 7.79 45.03
C ALA A 58 7.56 7.65 46.42
N LEU A 59 6.66 6.67 46.60
CA LEU A 59 6.03 6.37 47.88
C LEU A 59 7.04 5.85 48.90
N GLU A 60 7.91 4.91 48.51
CA GLU A 60 8.96 4.37 49.38
C GLU A 60 9.97 5.47 49.76
N HIS A 61 10.37 6.32 48.81
CA HIS A 61 11.26 7.46 49.08
C HIS A 61 10.64 8.45 50.07
N TRP A 62 9.35 8.78 49.92
CA TRP A 62 8.61 9.64 50.85
C TRP A 62 8.51 9.02 52.26
N ALA A 63 8.13 7.75 52.35
CA ALA A 63 8.01 7.04 53.63
C ALA A 63 9.38 6.88 54.33
N ALA A 64 10.44 6.59 53.58
CA ALA A 64 11.81 6.52 54.07
C ALA A 64 12.34 7.91 54.49
N GLY A 65 11.97 8.98 53.78
CA GLY A 65 12.28 10.37 54.12
C GLY A 65 11.74 10.75 55.50
N LEU A 66 10.43 10.62 55.72
CA LEU A 66 9.79 10.87 57.02
C LEU A 66 10.40 10.02 58.15
N THR A 67 10.68 8.75 57.86
CA THR A 67 11.34 7.80 58.78
C THR A 67 12.75 8.27 59.18
N SER A 68 13.53 8.74 58.20
CA SER A 68 14.89 9.27 58.39
C SER A 68 14.88 10.59 59.16
N ASP A 69 14.00 11.52 58.80
CA ASP A 69 13.90 12.84 59.42
C ASP A 69 13.44 12.79 60.88
N LEU A 70 12.50 11.89 61.21
CA LEU A 70 12.17 11.58 62.60
C LEU A 70 13.38 11.01 63.35
N GLY A 71 14.17 10.15 62.71
CA GLY A 71 15.40 9.58 63.28
C GLY A 71 16.48 10.62 63.56
N ALA A 72 16.76 11.50 62.60
CA ALA A 72 17.69 12.60 62.74
C ALA A 72 17.25 13.60 63.82
N THR A 73 15.95 13.93 63.86
CA THR A 73 15.36 14.81 64.89
C THR A 73 15.39 14.18 66.28
N ALA A 74 15.19 12.87 66.38
CA ALA A 74 15.28 12.14 67.65
C ALA A 74 16.72 12.01 68.17
N SER A 75 17.69 11.86 67.27
CA SER A 75 19.13 11.82 67.59
C SER A 75 19.72 13.21 67.87
N ASN A 76 18.99 14.29 67.57
CA ASN A 76 19.44 15.65 67.84
C ASN A 76 19.41 15.95 69.36
N ALA A 77 20.58 16.21 69.93
CA ALA A 77 20.76 16.52 71.35
C ALA A 77 19.98 17.77 71.82
N GLY A 78 19.60 18.66 70.90
CA GLY A 78 18.67 19.76 71.14
C GLY A 78 17.25 19.28 71.47
N THR A 79 16.71 18.32 70.71
CA THR A 79 15.40 17.70 70.97
C THR A 79 15.38 16.97 72.31
N THR A 80 16.41 16.17 72.59
CA THR A 80 16.58 15.45 73.87
C THR A 80 16.82 16.39 75.06
N ARG A 81 17.26 17.62 74.81
CA ARG A 81 17.34 18.70 75.81
C ARG A 81 15.97 19.35 76.00
N ALA A 82 15.29 19.75 74.91
CA ALA A 82 13.98 20.37 74.94
C ALA A 82 12.97 19.50 75.71
N LEU A 83 12.87 18.20 75.41
CA LEU A 83 12.00 17.27 76.16
C LEU A 83 12.27 17.29 77.67
N ARG A 84 13.54 17.28 78.09
CA ARG A 84 13.91 17.30 79.52
C ARG A 84 13.67 18.65 80.18
N GLU A 85 13.95 19.76 79.48
CA GLU A 85 13.72 21.11 79.99
C GLU A 85 12.21 21.39 80.11
N PHE A 86 11.42 21.06 79.08
CA PHE A 86 9.95 21.15 79.14
C PHE A 86 9.35 20.26 80.22
N GLY A 87 9.83 19.01 80.38
CA GLY A 87 9.39 18.13 81.45
C GLY A 87 9.71 18.66 82.85
N ALA A 88 10.92 19.21 83.04
CA ALA A 88 11.30 19.84 84.31
C ALA A 88 10.51 21.12 84.60
N ALA A 89 10.07 21.87 83.57
CA ALA A 89 9.21 23.04 83.72
C ALA A 89 7.73 22.66 83.97
N TRP A 90 7.24 21.58 83.35
CA TRP A 90 5.89 21.04 83.57
C TRP A 90 5.64 20.73 85.05
N GLU A 91 6.58 20.02 85.71
CA GLU A 91 6.49 19.71 87.14
C GLU A 91 6.54 20.98 88.04
N ARG A 92 7.11 22.10 87.56
CA ARG A 92 7.20 23.37 88.31
C ARG A 92 5.93 24.23 88.20
N LEU A 93 5.04 23.95 87.26
CA LEU A 93 3.74 24.63 87.15
C LEU A 93 2.75 24.24 88.27
N GLY A 94 3.10 23.27 89.12
CA GLY A 94 2.36 22.94 90.34
C GLY A 94 1.23 21.91 90.10
N THR A 95 0.09 22.11 90.74
CA THR A 95 -0.96 21.08 90.87
C THR A 95 -1.88 20.93 89.64
N ALA A 96 -1.82 21.86 88.68
CA ALA A 96 -2.69 21.88 87.49
C ALA A 96 -1.96 22.40 86.23
N PRO A 97 -0.85 21.75 85.80
CA PRO A 97 -0.09 22.18 84.62
C PRO A 97 -0.93 22.13 83.34
N GLN A 98 -1.82 21.14 83.24
CA GLN A 98 -2.71 20.90 82.10
C GLN A 98 -3.66 22.10 81.90
N ASP A 99 -4.39 22.50 82.95
CA ASP A 99 -5.33 23.63 82.92
C ASP A 99 -4.63 24.95 82.55
N TYR A 100 -3.47 25.23 83.16
CA TYR A 100 -2.70 26.43 82.83
C TYR A 100 -2.28 26.44 81.35
N LEU A 101 -1.72 25.33 80.85
CA LEU A 101 -1.20 25.27 79.48
C LEU A 101 -2.31 25.34 78.43
N ARG A 102 -3.43 24.62 78.63
CA ARG A 102 -4.57 24.70 77.73
C ARG A 102 -5.16 26.11 77.71
N LYS A 103 -5.30 26.75 78.86
CA LYS A 103 -5.76 28.13 78.94
C LYS A 103 -4.83 29.12 78.24
N ALA A 104 -3.52 29.03 78.49
CA ALA A 104 -2.53 29.97 77.94
C ALA A 104 -2.30 29.81 76.42
N PHE A 105 -2.41 28.59 75.89
CA PHE A 105 -1.98 28.26 74.51
C PHE A 105 -3.10 27.81 73.56
N ILE A 106 -4.29 27.46 74.08
CA ILE A 106 -5.46 27.03 73.29
C ILE A 106 -6.61 28.03 73.42
N GLU A 107 -6.99 28.40 74.65
CA GLU A 107 -8.16 29.26 74.94
C GLU A 107 -7.87 30.75 74.75
N ALA A 108 -6.73 31.23 75.27
CA ALA A 108 -6.28 32.62 75.15
C ALA A 108 -5.44 32.90 73.89
N ASN A 109 -5.35 31.93 72.96
CA ASN A 109 -4.57 32.08 71.74
C ASN A 109 -5.29 33.03 70.76
N PRO A 110 -4.66 34.13 70.29
CA PRO A 110 -5.31 35.07 69.38
C PRO A 110 -5.46 34.55 67.95
N ASN A 111 -4.82 33.42 67.62
CA ASN A 111 -4.85 32.82 66.29
C ASN A 111 -5.97 31.77 66.16
N PRO A 112 -6.59 31.62 64.98
CA PRO A 112 -7.57 30.54 64.75
C PRO A 112 -6.91 29.16 64.89
N PRO A 113 -7.68 28.07 65.11
CA PRO A 113 -7.14 26.74 65.43
C PRO A 113 -6.00 26.27 64.51
N ALA A 114 -6.13 26.42 63.19
CA ALA A 114 -5.11 26.00 62.22
C ALA A 114 -3.80 26.82 62.26
N GLU A 115 -3.80 27.99 62.92
CA GLU A 115 -2.67 28.92 62.99
C GLU A 115 -2.14 29.12 64.42
N ARG A 116 -2.57 28.30 65.39
CA ARG A 116 -2.12 28.38 66.80
C ARG A 116 -0.60 28.22 66.97
N PHE A 117 0.09 27.65 65.98
CA PHE A 117 1.55 27.61 65.89
C PHE A 117 2.21 29.00 65.72
N LYS A 118 1.47 30.08 65.43
CA LYS A 118 2.01 31.44 65.38
C LYS A 118 2.16 32.12 66.75
N LEU A 119 1.73 31.47 67.85
CA LEU A 119 1.85 32.01 69.21
C LEU A 119 3.17 31.58 69.87
N ASP A 120 4.22 32.39 69.74
CA ASP A 120 5.51 32.17 70.43
C ASP A 120 5.44 32.30 71.96
N TYR A 121 4.60 33.20 72.47
CA TYR A 121 4.64 33.62 73.86
C TYR A 121 3.27 34.15 74.36
N PRO A 122 2.66 33.55 75.41
CA PRO A 122 1.30 33.88 75.84
C PRO A 122 1.22 35.05 76.86
N GLY A 123 2.32 35.79 77.10
CA GLY A 123 2.34 36.97 77.97
C GLY A 123 2.77 36.73 79.42
N ASP A 124 2.52 35.53 79.99
CA ASP A 124 2.98 35.19 81.35
C ASP A 124 4.44 34.73 81.39
N VAL A 125 5.18 35.05 82.46
CA VAL A 125 6.61 34.74 82.63
C VAL A 125 6.80 33.58 83.61
N ASN A 126 6.99 32.38 83.07
CA ASN A 126 7.35 31.20 83.85
C ASN A 126 8.32 30.30 83.06
N ASP A 127 8.91 29.31 83.74
CA ASP A 127 9.91 28.40 83.14
C ASP A 127 9.41 27.79 81.82
N TYR A 128 8.14 27.38 81.74
CA TYR A 128 7.58 26.78 80.53
C TYR A 128 7.50 27.80 79.38
N THR A 129 6.98 29.01 79.62
CA THR A 129 6.82 30.01 78.54
C THR A 129 8.16 30.55 78.03
N ILE A 130 9.19 30.58 78.88
CA ILE A 130 10.58 30.89 78.50
C ILE A 130 11.14 29.81 77.58
N LEU A 131 10.93 28.53 77.91
CA LEU A 131 11.38 27.39 77.08
C LEU A 131 10.58 27.27 75.78
N HIS A 132 9.28 27.57 75.81
CA HIS A 132 8.44 27.65 74.63
C HIS A 132 9.00 28.68 73.65
N ARG A 133 9.23 29.92 74.10
CA ARG A 133 9.83 30.99 73.29
C ARG A 133 11.25 30.68 72.77
N ARG A 134 11.98 29.76 73.42
CA ARG A 134 13.30 29.28 72.96
C ARG A 134 13.20 28.23 71.85
N TYR A 135 12.38 27.19 72.03
CA TYR A 135 12.38 26.02 71.16
C TYR A 135 11.29 26.04 70.08
N HIS A 136 10.19 26.76 70.31
CA HIS A 136 9.03 26.72 69.41
C HIS A 136 9.34 27.18 67.98
N PRO A 137 10.06 28.30 67.73
CA PRO A 137 10.38 28.72 66.36
C PRO A 137 11.19 27.69 65.57
N GLY A 138 12.09 26.96 66.25
CA GLY A 138 12.88 25.88 65.63
C GLY A 138 12.04 24.65 65.27
N PHE A 139 11.03 24.31 66.08
CA PHE A 139 10.08 23.25 65.76
C PHE A 139 9.07 23.66 64.68
N VAL A 140 8.67 24.94 64.61
CA VAL A 140 7.85 25.47 63.49
C VAL A 140 8.64 25.41 62.19
N ALA A 141 9.87 25.93 62.14
CA ALA A 141 10.72 25.88 60.95
C ALA A 141 10.99 24.43 60.49
N LEU A 142 11.19 23.49 61.42
CA LEU A 142 11.33 22.06 61.10
C LEU A 142 10.03 21.48 60.52
N ALA A 143 8.87 21.82 61.08
CA ALA A 143 7.58 21.33 60.58
C ALA A 143 7.25 21.89 59.20
N GLU A 144 7.53 23.18 58.95
CA GLU A 144 7.38 23.81 57.64
C GLU A 144 8.33 23.17 56.60
N GLN A 145 9.62 22.99 56.94
CA GLN A 145 10.60 22.34 56.06
C GLN A 145 10.23 20.90 55.72
N LYS A 146 9.56 20.18 56.64
CA LYS A 146 9.24 18.75 56.52
C LYS A 146 7.77 18.45 56.25
N ASN A 147 6.96 19.47 55.98
CA ASN A 147 5.51 19.39 55.74
C ASN A 147 4.75 18.58 56.81
N LEU A 148 5.07 18.84 58.08
CA LEU A 148 4.44 18.21 59.25
C LEU A 148 3.27 19.05 59.77
N LEU A 149 2.19 18.38 60.14
CA LEU A 149 0.97 19.01 60.67
C LEU A 149 1.09 19.32 62.18
N ASP A 150 1.87 18.51 62.90
CA ASP A 150 2.28 18.78 64.29
C ASP A 150 3.53 17.97 64.68
N ILE A 151 4.24 18.44 65.72
CA ILE A 151 5.38 17.79 66.37
C ILE A 151 5.10 17.74 67.87
N TYR A 152 5.04 16.53 68.45
CA TYR A 152 4.76 16.32 69.87
C TYR A 152 6.00 15.85 70.63
N LEU A 153 6.17 16.34 71.86
CA LEU A 153 7.07 15.77 72.86
C LEU A 153 6.24 15.21 74.01
N VAL A 154 6.26 13.89 74.18
CA VAL A 154 5.43 13.17 75.17
C VAL A 154 6.31 12.60 76.28
N GLY A 155 5.94 12.84 77.53
CA GLY A 155 6.68 12.35 78.70
C GLY A 155 6.50 10.85 78.98
N VAL A 156 7.39 10.29 79.79
CA VAL A 156 7.28 8.89 80.29
C VAL A 156 5.99 8.60 81.07
N THR A 157 5.30 9.64 81.55
CA THR A 157 3.99 9.57 82.23
C THR A 157 2.80 9.52 81.28
N GLY A 158 2.99 9.81 79.98
CA GLY A 158 1.92 9.94 78.99
C GLY A 158 1.43 11.38 78.77
N ASN A 159 1.92 12.37 79.52
CA ASN A 159 1.57 13.78 79.29
C ASN A 159 2.14 14.29 77.94
N VAL A 160 1.31 14.94 77.12
CA VAL A 160 1.75 15.69 75.94
C VAL A 160 2.32 17.03 76.41
N ILE A 161 3.64 17.05 76.66
CA ILE A 161 4.33 18.18 77.28
C ILE A 161 4.49 19.35 76.30
N TYR A 162 4.59 19.05 75.00
CA TYR A 162 4.65 20.02 73.92
C TYR A 162 3.91 19.51 72.69
N SER A 163 3.22 20.42 72.00
CA SER A 163 2.74 20.32 70.62
C SER A 163 3.07 21.66 69.94
N MET A 164 3.42 21.63 68.67
CA MET A 164 3.62 22.84 67.88
C MET A 164 2.29 23.56 67.62
N ASN A 165 1.27 22.81 67.17
CA ASN A 165 0.01 23.37 66.67
C ASN A 165 -1.08 23.52 67.75
N LYS A 166 -0.84 23.05 68.98
CA LYS A 166 -1.64 23.34 70.18
C LYS A 166 -3.13 23.01 69.99
N GLN A 167 -3.44 21.84 69.45
CA GLN A 167 -4.81 21.38 69.28
C GLN A 167 -5.34 20.71 70.56
N GLU A 168 -6.50 20.05 70.50
CA GLU A 168 -7.13 19.47 71.69
C GLU A 168 -6.31 18.32 72.31
N ASP A 169 -5.37 17.77 71.56
CA ASP A 169 -4.33 16.81 71.96
C ASP A 169 -3.18 17.42 72.79
N PHE A 170 -3.08 18.75 72.88
CA PHE A 170 -2.04 19.41 73.68
C PHE A 170 -2.38 19.45 75.18
N ALA A 171 -1.36 19.21 76.01
CA ALA A 171 -1.41 19.27 77.47
C ALA A 171 -2.47 18.34 78.12
N ILE A 172 -2.69 17.16 77.52
CA ILE A 172 -3.49 16.05 78.09
C ILE A 172 -2.59 14.86 78.43
N ASN A 173 -3.13 13.84 79.13
CA ASN A 173 -2.44 12.56 79.35
C ASN A 173 -2.99 11.46 78.43
N LEU A 174 -2.13 10.89 77.59
CA LEU A 174 -2.46 9.85 76.61
C LEU A 174 -2.73 8.45 77.22
N ARG A 175 -2.80 8.30 78.54
CA ARG A 175 -3.16 7.05 79.22
C ARG A 175 -4.49 7.15 79.97
N GLU A 176 -5.13 8.33 79.95
CA GLU A 176 -6.30 8.65 80.77
C GLU A 176 -7.44 9.23 79.93
N GLY A 177 -8.67 9.20 80.47
CA GLY A 177 -9.86 9.74 79.81
C GLY A 177 -10.12 9.16 78.42
N SER A 178 -10.70 9.97 77.54
CA SER A 178 -10.94 9.64 76.12
C SER A 178 -9.67 9.67 75.26
N ALA A 179 -8.57 10.25 75.76
CA ALA A 179 -7.32 10.35 75.03
C ALA A 179 -6.63 8.99 74.85
N LYS A 180 -6.82 8.09 75.82
CA LYS A 180 -6.19 6.77 75.91
C LYS A 180 -6.33 5.91 74.65
N ASP A 181 -7.48 5.97 73.98
CA ASP A 181 -7.78 5.09 72.86
C ASP A 181 -7.49 5.77 71.49
N SER A 182 -6.99 7.02 71.50
CA SER A 182 -6.62 7.75 70.28
C SER A 182 -5.41 7.16 69.55
N PRO A 183 -5.27 7.32 68.22
CA PRO A 183 -4.11 6.80 67.48
C PRO A 183 -2.76 7.36 67.97
N LEU A 184 -2.74 8.62 68.43
CA LEU A 184 -1.57 9.24 69.06
C LEU A 184 -1.18 8.53 70.37
N ALA A 185 -2.15 8.11 71.19
CA ALA A 185 -1.88 7.31 72.39
C ALA A 185 -1.36 5.91 72.05
N GLN A 186 -1.94 5.25 71.05
CA GLN A 186 -1.54 3.92 70.61
C GLN A 186 -0.09 3.89 70.10
N VAL A 187 0.27 4.80 69.17
CA VAL A 187 1.63 4.85 68.60
C VAL A 187 2.68 5.26 69.64
N VAL A 188 2.33 6.14 70.60
CA VAL A 188 3.19 6.48 71.73
C VAL A 188 3.39 5.29 72.67
N ALA A 189 2.34 4.56 73.03
CA ALA A 189 2.44 3.41 73.92
C ALA A 189 3.35 2.31 73.32
N ALA A 190 3.19 2.04 72.02
CA ALA A 190 4.06 1.13 71.30
C ALA A 190 5.51 1.64 71.19
N ALA A 191 5.73 2.93 70.93
CA ALA A 191 7.08 3.53 70.92
C ALA A 191 7.76 3.53 72.31
N GLN A 192 6.99 3.60 73.41
CA GLN A 192 7.51 3.45 74.77
C GLN A 192 7.87 2.00 75.11
N ALA A 193 7.14 1.03 74.54
CA ALA A 193 7.42 -0.41 74.68
C ALA A 193 8.56 -0.90 73.77
N ALA A 194 8.92 -0.14 72.73
CA ALA A 194 9.95 -0.52 71.77
C ALA A 194 11.35 -0.58 72.39
N SER A 195 11.95 -1.78 72.39
CA SER A 195 13.32 -2.03 72.87
C SER A 195 14.42 -1.44 71.97
N GLY A 196 14.08 -1.04 70.75
CA GLY A 196 15.03 -0.53 69.74
C GLY A 196 14.72 0.90 69.31
N ASP A 197 15.55 1.39 68.38
CA ASP A 197 15.53 2.77 67.86
C ASP A 197 14.77 2.94 66.54
N ALA A 198 14.15 1.87 66.03
CA ALA A 198 13.23 1.96 64.89
C ALA A 198 11.98 2.78 65.28
N PRO A 199 11.47 3.66 64.40
CA PRO A 199 10.22 4.36 64.67
C PRO A 199 9.04 3.40 64.57
N VAL A 200 8.03 3.63 65.40
CA VAL A 200 6.72 3.00 65.32
C VAL A 200 5.81 3.92 64.51
N VAL A 201 5.07 3.37 63.56
CA VAL A 201 4.20 4.14 62.67
C VAL A 201 2.76 3.63 62.79
N SER A 202 1.82 4.57 62.96
CA SER A 202 0.39 4.27 62.97
C SER A 202 -0.10 3.78 61.60
N ASP A 203 -1.30 3.25 61.58
CA ASP A 203 -2.06 3.08 60.33
C ASP A 203 -2.46 4.48 59.80
N PHE A 204 -2.93 4.57 58.55
CA PHE A 204 -3.39 5.83 57.99
C PHE A 204 -4.77 6.21 58.54
N ILE A 205 -4.97 7.49 58.86
CA ILE A 205 -6.16 7.97 59.58
C ILE A 205 -6.88 9.01 58.73
N ARG A 206 -8.10 8.65 58.31
CA ARG A 206 -9.00 9.48 57.47
C ARG A 206 -10.22 9.93 58.29
N ASP A 207 -10.05 11.01 59.05
CA ASP A 207 -11.15 11.67 59.76
C ASP A 207 -12.06 12.45 58.77
N PRO A 208 -13.40 12.29 58.80
CA PRO A 208 -14.31 12.96 57.86
C PRO A 208 -14.22 14.50 57.93
N GLY A 209 -13.67 15.12 56.88
CA GLY A 209 -13.50 16.57 56.77
C GLY A 209 -12.13 17.10 57.24
N ALA A 210 -11.20 16.22 57.63
CA ALA A 210 -9.81 16.55 57.92
C ALA A 210 -8.87 16.00 56.82
N PRO A 211 -7.63 16.51 56.69
CA PRO A 211 -6.62 15.86 55.86
C PRO A 211 -6.26 14.48 56.43
N GLU A 212 -5.92 13.56 55.55
CA GLU A 212 -5.40 12.23 55.89
C GLU A 212 -4.04 12.34 56.60
N VAL A 213 -3.85 11.61 57.71
CA VAL A 213 -2.64 11.71 58.54
C VAL A 213 -2.04 10.35 58.86
N VAL A 214 -0.73 10.37 59.13
CA VAL A 214 0.02 9.26 59.70
C VAL A 214 0.89 9.78 60.85
N PHE A 215 0.92 9.05 61.97
CA PHE A 215 1.77 9.37 63.11
C PHE A 215 3.01 8.47 63.11
N LEU A 216 4.20 9.08 63.20
CA LEU A 216 5.46 8.39 63.35
C LEU A 216 6.07 8.75 64.72
N ALA A 217 6.35 7.76 65.56
CA ALA A 217 6.84 7.94 66.92
C ALA A 217 8.17 7.22 67.17
N ARG A 218 9.12 7.89 67.84
CA ARG A 218 10.41 7.29 68.23
C ARG A 218 10.73 7.57 69.70
N PRO A 219 11.14 6.55 70.50
CA PRO A 219 11.56 6.79 71.88
C PRO A 219 12.78 7.68 71.93
N LEU A 220 12.74 8.72 72.79
CA LEU A 220 13.89 9.55 73.12
C LEU A 220 14.57 8.96 74.36
N ARG A 221 15.83 8.55 74.21
CA ARG A 221 16.63 7.91 75.25
C ARG A 221 17.80 8.80 75.69
N SER A 222 18.29 8.61 76.92
CA SER A 222 19.53 9.22 77.39
C SER A 222 20.76 8.52 76.77
N THR A 223 21.93 9.10 76.96
CA THR A 223 23.23 8.45 76.66
C THR A 223 23.49 7.16 77.45
N GLU A 224 22.66 6.88 78.46
CA GLU A 224 22.68 5.67 79.29
C GLU A 224 21.52 4.70 78.93
N GLY A 225 20.81 4.96 77.83
CA GLY A 225 19.69 4.13 77.32
C GLY A 225 18.34 4.33 78.02
N MET A 226 18.30 5.09 79.12
CA MET A 226 17.08 5.39 79.88
C MET A 226 16.06 6.13 79.00
N LEU A 227 14.80 5.65 78.97
CA LEU A 227 13.72 6.32 78.26
C LEU A 227 13.40 7.66 78.95
N LEU A 228 13.46 8.76 78.18
CA LEU A 228 13.14 10.11 78.63
C LEU A 228 11.72 10.55 78.19
N GLY A 229 11.20 9.93 77.13
CA GLY A 229 9.91 10.25 76.52
C GLY A 229 9.84 9.77 75.08
N VAL A 230 8.94 10.35 74.29
CA VAL A 230 8.75 10.03 72.86
C VAL A 230 8.65 11.32 72.05
N LEU A 231 9.33 11.34 70.89
CA LEU A 231 9.09 12.32 69.83
C LEU A 231 8.05 11.73 68.87
N VAL A 232 7.02 12.50 68.53
CA VAL A 232 6.03 12.09 67.51
C VAL A 232 5.91 13.16 66.44
N PHE A 233 5.98 12.75 65.17
CA PHE A 233 5.59 13.53 64.01
C PHE A 233 4.18 13.14 63.57
N LYS A 234 3.35 14.12 63.25
CA LYS A 234 2.07 13.93 62.54
C LYS A 234 2.24 14.48 61.13
N ALA A 235 2.48 13.58 60.18
CA ALA A 235 2.65 13.93 58.78
C ALA A 235 1.30 13.90 58.06
N SER A 236 1.14 14.71 57.02
CA SER A 236 0.02 14.51 56.08
C SER A 236 0.34 13.35 55.14
N ALA A 237 -0.64 12.48 54.93
CA ALA A 237 -0.60 11.41 53.94
C ALA A 237 -1.10 11.85 52.55
N ALA A 238 -1.45 13.14 52.37
CA ALA A 238 -1.78 13.70 51.06
C ALA A 238 -0.76 13.38 49.94
N PRO A 239 0.57 13.27 50.19
CA PRO A 239 1.52 12.81 49.18
C PRO A 239 1.26 11.40 48.65
N LEU A 240 0.80 10.45 49.48
CA LEU A 240 0.45 9.09 49.05
C LEU A 240 -0.69 9.14 48.03
N SER A 241 -1.76 9.84 48.39
CA SER A 241 -2.93 10.05 47.53
C SER A 241 -2.57 10.84 46.25
N ALA A 242 -1.70 11.85 46.33
CA ALA A 242 -1.25 12.63 45.17
C ALA A 242 -0.37 11.82 44.19
N ILE A 243 0.57 11.01 44.70
CA ILE A 243 1.43 10.15 43.88
C ILE A 243 0.60 9.09 43.13
N MET A 244 -0.47 8.56 43.74
CA MET A 244 -1.33 7.58 43.09
C MET A 244 -2.40 8.21 42.16
N ALA A 245 -2.86 9.42 42.44
CA ALA A 245 -3.85 10.13 41.62
C ALA A 245 -3.27 10.90 40.42
N ASP A 246 -1.95 11.10 40.35
CA ASP A 246 -1.28 11.77 39.21
C ASP A 246 -1.71 11.16 37.85
N PRO A 247 -2.25 11.95 36.89
CA PRO A 247 -2.77 11.42 35.63
C PRO A 247 -1.69 10.97 34.63
N ARG A 248 -0.41 11.30 34.85
CA ARG A 248 0.68 11.00 33.91
C ARG A 248 0.79 9.49 33.65
N ALA A 249 0.87 9.14 32.36
CA ALA A 249 0.86 7.77 31.82
C ALA A 249 -0.41 6.93 32.10
N LEU A 250 -1.47 7.48 32.70
CA LEU A 250 -2.71 6.74 33.02
C LEU A 250 -3.82 6.89 31.96
N GLY A 251 -3.78 7.94 31.16
CA GLY A 251 -4.88 8.28 30.23
C GLY A 251 -6.09 8.88 30.94
N GLU A 252 -7.25 8.85 30.28
CA GLU A 252 -8.49 9.46 30.78
C GLU A 252 -9.20 8.59 31.81
N THR A 253 -9.31 7.27 31.57
CA THR A 253 -10.00 6.37 32.50
C THR A 253 -9.12 5.88 33.64
N GLY A 254 -7.79 5.97 33.50
CA GLY A 254 -6.85 5.32 34.40
C GLY A 254 -6.67 6.00 35.76
N GLN A 255 -6.41 5.18 36.77
CA GLN A 255 -6.21 5.59 38.16
C GLN A 255 -5.24 4.64 38.89
N GLY A 256 -4.42 5.19 39.78
CA GLY A 256 -3.61 4.43 40.73
C GLY A 256 -4.26 4.36 42.11
N TYR A 257 -4.00 3.29 42.85
CA TYR A 257 -4.39 3.17 44.26
C TYR A 257 -3.48 2.25 45.09
N VAL A 258 -3.48 2.45 46.40
CA VAL A 258 -2.74 1.65 47.40
C VAL A 258 -3.73 1.01 48.37
N VAL A 259 -3.50 -0.27 48.68
CA VAL A 259 -4.31 -1.09 49.59
C VAL A 259 -3.41 -1.75 50.63
N ASP A 260 -3.87 -1.83 51.89
CA ASP A 260 -3.14 -2.47 52.99
C ASP A 260 -3.33 -4.00 53.05
N THR A 261 -2.80 -4.64 54.10
CA THR A 261 -2.93 -6.09 54.33
C THR A 261 -4.33 -6.53 54.77
N ASP A 262 -5.15 -5.63 55.30
CA ASP A 262 -6.53 -5.87 55.71
C ASP A 262 -7.53 -5.56 54.58
N MET A 263 -7.01 -5.35 53.36
CA MET A 263 -7.72 -5.04 52.11
C MET A 263 -8.37 -3.63 52.08
N ALA A 264 -8.01 -2.73 52.98
CA ALA A 264 -8.53 -1.36 53.08
C ALA A 264 -7.84 -0.40 52.10
N LEU A 265 -8.61 0.53 51.52
CA LEU A 265 -8.14 1.50 50.54
C LEU A 265 -7.50 2.74 51.21
N GLU A 266 -6.17 2.84 51.15
CA GLU A 266 -5.39 3.91 51.78
C GLU A 266 -5.36 5.21 50.95
N SER A 267 -5.43 5.10 49.62
CA SER A 267 -5.35 6.25 48.70
C SER A 267 -6.71 6.78 48.25
N THR A 268 -6.85 8.08 47.97
CA THR A 268 -8.04 8.62 47.26
C THR A 268 -8.04 8.20 45.78
N LEU A 269 -9.15 7.66 45.28
CA LEU A 269 -9.30 7.38 43.85
C LEU A 269 -9.51 8.65 43.02
N ARG A 270 -8.88 8.70 41.84
CA ARG A 270 -9.14 9.72 40.81
C ARG A 270 -10.58 9.63 40.27
N HIS A 271 -11.12 8.42 40.10
CA HIS A 271 -12.46 8.18 39.56
C HIS A 271 -13.37 7.48 40.59
N ALA A 272 -13.52 8.11 41.75
CA ALA A 272 -14.37 7.61 42.84
C ALA A 272 -15.85 7.46 42.39
N PRO A 273 -16.47 6.27 42.54
CA PRO A 273 -17.84 6.03 42.07
C PRO A 273 -18.88 6.71 42.97
N ALA A 274 -20.02 7.09 42.36
CA ALA A 274 -21.14 7.72 43.05
C ALA A 274 -21.86 6.75 44.01
N GLY A 275 -21.41 6.75 45.27
CA GLY A 275 -21.79 5.77 46.30
C GLY A 275 -20.63 5.38 47.22
N GLY A 276 -19.39 5.69 46.82
CA GLY A 276 -18.17 5.28 47.51
C GLY A 276 -17.62 3.94 47.01
N VAL A 277 -16.36 3.68 47.35
CA VAL A 277 -15.70 2.39 47.10
C VAL A 277 -16.15 1.40 48.20
N PRO A 278 -16.27 0.09 47.91
CA PRO A 278 -16.38 -0.92 48.97
C PRO A 278 -15.25 -0.79 50.00
N GLY A 279 -15.54 -1.07 51.28
CA GLY A 279 -14.55 -0.95 52.36
C GLY A 279 -13.37 -1.92 52.24
N GLU A 280 -13.52 -3.00 51.48
CA GLU A 280 -12.48 -3.97 51.17
C GLU A 280 -12.28 -4.10 49.65
N VAL A 281 -11.05 -3.96 49.17
CA VAL A 281 -10.69 -3.97 47.73
C VAL A 281 -10.33 -5.39 47.28
N GLN A 282 -11.32 -6.27 47.19
CA GLN A 282 -11.12 -7.70 46.88
C GLN A 282 -10.83 -8.01 45.38
N THR A 283 -9.99 -7.21 44.72
CA THR A 283 -9.50 -7.44 43.35
C THR A 283 -8.34 -8.44 43.30
N PRO A 284 -8.27 -9.37 42.33
CA PRO A 284 -7.14 -10.30 42.21
C PRO A 284 -5.78 -9.62 42.02
N ALA A 285 -5.69 -8.43 41.40
CA ALA A 285 -4.46 -7.63 41.35
C ALA A 285 -3.90 -7.32 42.75
N VAL A 286 -4.74 -6.83 43.66
CA VAL A 286 -4.38 -6.55 45.07
C VAL A 286 -3.93 -7.83 45.79
N GLN A 287 -4.68 -8.92 45.66
CA GLN A 287 -4.36 -10.18 46.34
C GLN A 287 -2.98 -10.72 45.93
N ARG A 288 -2.59 -10.56 44.65
CA ARG A 288 -1.29 -10.99 44.14
C ARG A 288 -0.16 -10.05 44.58
N ALA A 289 -0.40 -8.74 44.59
CA ALA A 289 0.55 -7.77 45.14
C ALA A 289 0.83 -7.99 46.64
N LEU A 290 -0.20 -8.23 47.47
CA LEU A 290 -0.03 -8.57 48.88
C LEU A 290 0.69 -9.92 49.10
N ALA A 291 0.57 -10.86 48.16
CA ALA A 291 1.36 -12.09 48.15
C ALA A 291 2.82 -11.91 47.70
N GLY A 292 3.23 -10.69 47.31
CA GLY A 292 4.57 -10.36 46.85
C GLY A 292 4.82 -10.57 45.36
N GLU A 293 3.78 -10.81 44.56
CA GLU A 293 3.88 -10.90 43.10
C GLU A 293 3.78 -9.51 42.44
N SER A 294 4.50 -9.31 41.34
CA SER A 294 4.31 -8.16 40.44
C SER A 294 3.86 -8.65 39.06
N GLY A 295 3.06 -7.85 38.36
CA GLY A 295 2.64 -8.15 36.99
C GLY A 295 1.36 -7.44 36.58
N HIS A 296 0.67 -8.00 35.59
CA HIS A 296 -0.58 -7.45 35.05
C HIS A 296 -1.69 -8.50 34.96
N VAL A 297 -2.93 -8.03 34.89
CA VAL A 297 -4.15 -8.82 34.73
C VAL A 297 -5.25 -7.97 34.08
N ILE A 298 -6.10 -8.59 33.26
CA ILE A 298 -7.35 -7.96 32.78
C ILE A 298 -8.48 -8.49 33.64
N GLU A 299 -9.14 -7.60 34.39
CA GLU A 299 -10.16 -7.97 35.38
C GLU A 299 -11.24 -6.87 35.54
N ALA A 300 -12.21 -7.11 36.43
CA ALA A 300 -13.09 -6.05 36.89
C ALA A 300 -12.34 -5.24 37.96
N GLY A 301 -12.02 -3.99 37.64
CA GLY A 301 -11.26 -3.08 38.50
C GLY A 301 -12.04 -2.60 39.71
N ILE A 302 -11.46 -1.68 40.49
CA ILE A 302 -12.05 -1.17 41.75
C ILE A 302 -13.39 -0.45 41.55
N THR A 303 -13.68 0.00 40.33
CA THR A 303 -14.96 0.61 39.91
C THR A 303 -15.96 -0.38 39.28
N GLY A 304 -15.59 -1.66 39.14
CA GLY A 304 -16.39 -2.70 38.46
C GLY A 304 -16.33 -2.65 36.92
N ALA A 305 -15.61 -1.71 36.32
CA ALA A 305 -15.34 -1.68 34.88
C ALA A 305 -14.29 -2.73 34.48
N GLU A 306 -14.30 -3.21 33.23
CA GLU A 306 -13.20 -4.04 32.70
C GLU A 306 -11.96 -3.16 32.49
N VAL A 307 -10.87 -3.50 33.18
CA VAL A 307 -9.60 -2.76 33.17
C VAL A 307 -8.42 -3.67 32.84
N MET A 308 -7.35 -3.09 32.29
CA MET A 308 -6.00 -3.61 32.48
C MET A 308 -5.50 -3.07 33.83
N ALA A 309 -5.23 -3.96 34.78
CA ALA A 309 -4.61 -3.63 36.07
C ALA A 309 -3.17 -4.15 36.10
N VAL A 310 -2.23 -3.27 36.49
CA VAL A 310 -0.84 -3.61 36.78
C VAL A 310 -0.60 -3.41 38.27
N PHE A 311 0.11 -4.34 38.90
CA PHE A 311 0.22 -4.43 40.36
C PHE A 311 1.62 -4.85 40.82
N ALA A 312 2.00 -4.41 42.02
CA ALA A 312 3.26 -4.73 42.69
C ALA A 312 3.15 -4.50 44.21
N PRO A 313 3.94 -5.22 45.04
CA PRO A 313 4.15 -4.85 46.43
C PRO A 313 4.93 -3.55 46.55
N VAL A 314 4.62 -2.73 47.55
CA VAL A 314 5.38 -1.53 47.93
C VAL A 314 5.58 -1.49 49.45
N THR A 315 6.75 -1.07 49.93
CA THR A 315 7.14 -1.16 51.35
C THR A 315 7.10 0.20 52.04
N LEU A 316 5.94 0.58 52.60
CA LEU A 316 5.78 1.85 53.30
C LEU A 316 5.98 1.66 54.80
N PHE A 317 6.87 2.46 55.39
CA PHE A 317 7.18 2.42 56.84
C PHE A 317 7.58 1.03 57.38
N GLY A 318 8.11 0.16 56.51
CA GLY A 318 8.48 -1.23 56.85
C GLY A 318 7.33 -2.24 56.84
N ARG A 319 6.14 -1.85 56.35
CA ARG A 319 5.00 -2.76 56.08
C ARG A 319 4.79 -2.91 54.57
N THR A 320 4.29 -4.06 54.13
CA THR A 320 3.94 -4.29 52.72
C THR A 320 2.53 -3.81 52.43
N TYR A 321 2.37 -3.06 51.33
CA TYR A 321 1.09 -2.65 50.76
C TYR A 321 1.01 -3.14 49.30
N ALA A 322 -0.19 -3.29 48.76
CA ALA A 322 -0.42 -3.48 47.34
C ALA A 322 -0.57 -2.14 46.64
N ALA A 323 0.33 -1.81 45.72
CA ALA A 323 0.17 -0.70 44.79
C ALA A 323 -0.35 -1.22 43.45
N VAL A 324 -1.44 -0.64 42.96
CA VAL A 324 -2.12 -1.03 41.73
C VAL A 324 -2.37 0.21 40.87
N VAL A 325 -2.27 0.03 39.55
CA VAL A 325 -2.63 1.05 38.56
C VAL A 325 -3.51 0.39 37.50
N GLU A 326 -4.73 0.90 37.33
CA GLU A 326 -5.70 0.37 36.36
C GLU A 326 -6.03 1.37 35.26
N GLN A 327 -6.36 0.87 34.06
CA GLN A 327 -6.92 1.65 32.94
C GLN A 327 -8.01 0.87 32.22
N GLY A 328 -9.11 1.53 31.85
CA GLY A 328 -10.25 0.89 31.19
C GLY A 328 -9.92 0.30 29.83
N THR A 329 -10.29 -0.97 29.60
CA THR A 329 -10.07 -1.64 28.30
C THR A 329 -10.81 -0.96 27.14
N GLN A 330 -11.82 -0.13 27.45
CA GLN A 330 -12.55 0.63 26.45
C GLN A 330 -11.74 1.77 25.84
N GLU A 331 -10.90 2.43 26.64
CA GLU A 331 -9.95 3.45 26.20
C GLU A 331 -8.76 2.76 25.51
N LEU A 332 -8.13 1.80 26.21
CA LEU A 332 -6.92 1.11 25.75
C LEU A 332 -7.10 0.43 24.37
N PHE A 333 -8.31 -0.04 24.06
CA PHE A 333 -8.62 -0.67 22.78
C PHE A 333 -9.48 0.20 21.84
N GLU A 334 -9.69 1.50 22.10
CA GLU A 334 -10.36 2.38 21.13
C GLU A 334 -9.63 2.39 19.78
N PRO A 335 -8.29 2.58 19.69
CA PRO A 335 -7.60 2.63 18.40
C PRO A 335 -7.79 1.35 17.55
N ALA A 336 -7.82 0.18 18.19
CA ALA A 336 -8.11 -1.08 17.50
C ALA A 336 -9.58 -1.18 17.03
N ARG A 337 -10.53 -0.62 17.79
CA ARG A 337 -11.95 -0.52 17.39
C ARG A 337 -12.15 0.48 16.26
N ALA A 338 -11.44 1.62 16.29
CA ALA A 338 -11.41 2.61 15.21
C ALA A 338 -10.84 2.03 13.92
N LEU A 339 -9.72 1.30 14.01
CA LEU A 339 -9.15 0.56 12.87
C LEU A 339 -10.13 -0.48 12.31
N ALA A 340 -10.79 -1.27 13.16
CA ALA A 340 -11.80 -2.24 12.73
C ALA A 340 -13.02 -1.55 12.06
N ARG A 341 -13.46 -0.39 12.57
CA ARG A 341 -14.52 0.46 11.99
C ARG A 341 -14.10 1.02 10.62
N GLN A 342 -12.85 1.44 10.44
CA GLN A 342 -12.32 1.91 9.16
C GLN A 342 -12.16 0.76 8.15
N LEU A 343 -11.63 -0.39 8.57
CA LEU A 343 -11.48 -1.57 7.72
C LEU A 343 -12.84 -2.14 7.26
N THR A 344 -13.87 -2.09 8.11
CA THR A 344 -15.23 -2.51 7.73
C THR A 344 -15.91 -1.52 6.79
N LEU A 345 -15.70 -0.21 6.94
CA LEU A 345 -16.14 0.81 5.97
C LEU A 345 -15.46 0.63 4.59
N ASN A 346 -14.13 0.50 4.58
CA ASN A 346 -13.37 0.27 3.34
C ASN A 346 -13.75 -1.05 2.67
N GLY A 347 -13.93 -2.11 3.46
CA GLY A 347 -14.43 -3.41 2.98
C GLY A 347 -15.85 -3.32 2.39
N ALA A 348 -16.76 -2.58 3.03
CA ALA A 348 -18.10 -2.35 2.51
C ALA A 348 -18.08 -1.58 1.18
N MET A 349 -17.25 -0.53 1.07
CA MET A 349 -17.05 0.22 -0.17
C MET A 349 -16.48 -0.67 -1.29
N LEU A 350 -15.48 -1.52 -0.99
CA LEU A 350 -14.94 -2.47 -1.96
C LEU A 350 -15.99 -3.50 -2.41
N LEU A 351 -16.86 -3.96 -1.51
CA LEU A 351 -17.96 -4.87 -1.85
C LEU A 351 -19.07 -4.20 -2.68
N VAL A 352 -19.33 -2.91 -2.48
CA VAL A 352 -20.21 -2.12 -3.36
C VAL A 352 -19.59 -1.97 -4.76
N LEU A 353 -18.29 -1.67 -4.85
CA LEU A 353 -17.56 -1.58 -6.13
C LEU A 353 -17.54 -2.93 -6.87
N LEU A 354 -17.20 -4.03 -6.19
CA LEU A 354 -17.22 -5.38 -6.76
C LEU A 354 -18.65 -5.84 -7.13
N GLY A 355 -19.66 -5.44 -6.34
CA GLY A 355 -21.08 -5.64 -6.66
C GLY A 355 -21.51 -4.88 -7.91
N GLY A 356 -21.07 -3.63 -8.05
CA GLY A 356 -21.28 -2.80 -9.25
C GLY A 356 -20.61 -3.39 -10.48
N LEU A 357 -19.32 -3.78 -10.38
CA LEU A 357 -18.57 -4.43 -11.45
C LEU A 357 -19.20 -5.77 -11.86
N SER A 358 -19.64 -6.57 -10.89
CA SER A 358 -20.40 -7.81 -11.11
C SER A 358 -21.72 -7.55 -11.86
N ALA A 359 -22.49 -6.55 -11.45
CA ALA A 359 -23.74 -6.17 -12.09
C ALA A 359 -23.57 -5.51 -13.47
N TRP A 360 -22.40 -4.89 -13.71
CA TRP A 360 -21.97 -4.40 -15.03
C TRP A 360 -21.58 -5.56 -15.94
N MET A 361 -20.64 -6.43 -15.53
CA MET A 361 -20.18 -7.59 -16.29
C MET A 361 -21.33 -8.58 -16.63
N ALA A 362 -22.29 -8.73 -15.72
CA ALA A 362 -23.51 -9.50 -15.97
C ALA A 362 -24.43 -8.86 -17.03
N ARG A 363 -24.40 -7.53 -17.20
CA ARG A 363 -25.13 -6.80 -18.25
C ARG A 363 -24.36 -6.70 -19.57
N SER A 364 -23.06 -6.37 -19.52
CA SER A 364 -22.25 -6.06 -20.70
C SER A 364 -21.81 -7.30 -21.48
N VAL A 365 -21.56 -8.42 -20.79
CA VAL A 365 -21.05 -9.67 -21.39
C VAL A 365 -22.05 -10.82 -21.26
N SER A 366 -22.50 -11.13 -20.04
CA SER A 366 -23.25 -12.38 -19.80
C SER A 366 -24.68 -12.39 -20.35
N LYS A 367 -25.36 -11.23 -20.45
CA LYS A 367 -26.71 -11.13 -21.02
C LYS A 367 -26.72 -11.25 -22.55
N PRO A 368 -25.90 -10.51 -23.32
CA PRO A 368 -25.78 -10.68 -24.77
C PRO A 368 -25.47 -12.12 -25.19
N LEU A 369 -24.43 -12.74 -24.63
CA LEU A 369 -24.07 -14.13 -24.94
C LEU A 369 -25.22 -15.11 -24.67
N ALA A 370 -25.99 -14.90 -23.59
CA ALA A 370 -27.16 -15.72 -23.29
C ALA A 370 -28.35 -15.48 -24.26
N ARG A 371 -28.48 -14.30 -24.87
CA ARG A 371 -29.45 -14.03 -25.94
C ARG A 371 -29.05 -14.70 -27.24
N LEU A 372 -27.79 -14.54 -27.65
CA LEU A 372 -27.25 -15.12 -28.88
C LEU A 372 -27.33 -16.65 -28.84
N THR A 373 -26.97 -17.27 -27.71
CA THR A 373 -27.13 -18.73 -27.49
C THR A 373 -28.59 -19.19 -27.66
N GLY A 374 -29.57 -18.39 -27.21
CA GLY A 374 -30.99 -18.70 -27.41
C GLY A 374 -31.47 -18.50 -28.85
N THR A 375 -30.84 -17.58 -29.58
CA THR A 375 -31.15 -17.29 -31.00
C THR A 375 -30.61 -18.39 -31.91
N VAL A 376 -29.39 -18.89 -31.65
CA VAL A 376 -28.85 -20.12 -32.27
C VAL A 376 -29.81 -21.29 -32.09
N GLY A 377 -30.38 -21.45 -30.89
CA GLY A 377 -31.38 -22.49 -30.60
C GLY A 377 -32.60 -22.39 -31.54
N LYS A 378 -33.24 -21.22 -31.62
CA LYS A 378 -34.39 -21.00 -32.51
C LYS A 378 -34.08 -21.29 -33.99
N ILE A 379 -32.93 -20.83 -34.48
CA ILE A 379 -32.51 -21.07 -35.87
C ILE A 379 -32.33 -22.57 -36.11
N SER A 380 -31.79 -23.33 -35.15
CA SER A 380 -31.68 -24.80 -35.24
C SER A 380 -33.03 -25.54 -35.15
N GLU A 381 -34.09 -24.89 -34.65
CA GLU A 381 -35.46 -25.39 -34.63
C GLU A 381 -36.26 -25.02 -35.91
N GLY A 382 -35.62 -24.39 -36.90
CA GLY A 382 -36.23 -23.95 -38.15
C GLY A 382 -37.00 -22.63 -38.06
N ILE A 383 -36.80 -21.86 -36.98
CA ILE A 383 -37.51 -20.61 -36.68
C ILE A 383 -36.65 -19.43 -37.15
N TYR A 384 -36.71 -19.16 -38.46
CA TYR A 384 -35.87 -18.15 -39.13
C TYR A 384 -36.40 -16.70 -39.05
N ASP A 385 -37.58 -16.48 -38.46
CA ASP A 385 -38.11 -15.14 -38.17
C ASP A 385 -37.53 -14.52 -36.88
N ALA A 386 -36.62 -15.25 -36.20
CA ALA A 386 -36.00 -14.80 -34.96
C ALA A 386 -35.11 -13.54 -35.16
N GLU A 387 -35.42 -12.48 -34.42
CA GLU A 387 -34.64 -11.24 -34.41
C GLU A 387 -33.28 -11.45 -33.70
N VAL A 388 -32.19 -11.07 -34.36
CA VAL A 388 -30.82 -11.22 -33.82
C VAL A 388 -30.37 -9.90 -33.17
N HIS A 389 -30.66 -9.76 -31.88
CA HIS A 389 -30.25 -8.58 -31.10
C HIS A 389 -28.72 -8.50 -30.89
N ASP A 390 -28.24 -7.36 -30.37
CA ASP A 390 -26.81 -7.05 -30.10
C ASP A 390 -25.91 -6.82 -31.34
N GLY A 391 -26.44 -6.90 -32.56
CA GLY A 391 -25.70 -6.71 -33.83
C GLY A 391 -25.09 -5.33 -34.09
N GLU A 392 -25.48 -4.30 -33.34
CA GLU A 392 -24.91 -2.93 -33.44
C GLU A 392 -23.61 -2.74 -32.64
N ARG A 393 -23.18 -3.73 -31.85
CA ARG A 393 -21.98 -3.58 -30.99
C ARG A 393 -20.68 -3.62 -31.80
N GLY A 394 -19.72 -2.78 -31.43
CA GLY A 394 -18.37 -2.77 -32.00
C GLY A 394 -17.38 -3.74 -31.34
N ASP A 395 -17.86 -4.79 -30.66
CA ASP A 395 -17.05 -5.81 -30.00
C ASP A 395 -17.32 -7.21 -30.57
N GLU A 396 -16.57 -8.22 -30.12
CA GLU A 396 -16.61 -9.59 -30.64
C GLU A 396 -17.99 -10.25 -30.44
N ILE A 397 -18.76 -9.78 -29.45
CA ILE A 397 -20.16 -10.18 -29.23
C ILE A 397 -21.05 -9.63 -30.36
N GLY A 398 -20.80 -8.41 -30.82
CA GLY A 398 -21.43 -7.83 -32.01
C GLY A 398 -21.06 -8.55 -33.30
N ASP A 399 -19.81 -9.01 -33.45
CA ASP A 399 -19.40 -9.81 -34.62
C ASP A 399 -20.12 -11.17 -34.65
N ILE A 400 -20.21 -11.86 -33.51
CA ILE A 400 -21.00 -13.09 -33.38
C ILE A 400 -22.48 -12.82 -33.71
N ALA A 401 -23.04 -11.69 -33.28
CA ALA A 401 -24.42 -11.31 -33.59
C ALA A 401 -24.63 -11.04 -35.09
N ARG A 402 -23.70 -10.33 -35.75
CA ARG A 402 -23.75 -10.08 -37.21
C ARG A 402 -23.61 -11.37 -38.02
N ALA A 403 -22.66 -12.24 -37.66
CA ALA A 403 -22.47 -13.54 -38.31
C ALA A 403 -23.70 -14.45 -38.16
N LEU A 404 -24.35 -14.43 -36.99
CA LEU A 404 -25.58 -15.18 -36.74
C LEU A 404 -26.79 -14.62 -37.51
N ALA A 405 -26.84 -13.32 -37.77
CA ALA A 405 -27.86 -12.70 -38.61
C ALA A 405 -27.71 -13.12 -40.08
N GLY A 406 -26.51 -13.06 -40.65
CA GLY A 406 -26.25 -13.54 -42.02
C GLY A 406 -26.65 -15.00 -42.21
N LEU A 407 -26.20 -15.89 -41.30
CA LEU A 407 -26.53 -17.31 -41.34
C LEU A 407 -28.05 -17.60 -41.29
N ARG A 408 -28.82 -16.78 -40.57
CA ARG A 408 -30.29 -16.88 -40.54
C ARG A 408 -30.90 -16.52 -41.90
N ASP A 409 -30.39 -15.47 -42.54
CA ASP A 409 -30.94 -14.93 -43.77
C ASP A 409 -30.63 -15.85 -44.96
N ASP A 410 -29.41 -16.40 -45.04
CA ASP A 410 -29.02 -17.45 -46.00
C ASP A 410 -29.95 -18.68 -45.92
N LEU A 411 -30.29 -19.12 -44.71
CA LEU A 411 -31.17 -20.28 -44.46
C LEU A 411 -32.64 -19.98 -44.80
N SER A 412 -33.08 -18.72 -44.69
CA SER A 412 -34.42 -18.28 -45.08
C SER A 412 -34.60 -18.31 -46.61
N GLU A 413 -33.61 -17.83 -47.37
CA GLU A 413 -33.68 -17.78 -48.83
C GLU A 413 -33.70 -19.20 -49.46
N ALA A 414 -32.90 -20.12 -48.91
CA ALA A 414 -32.76 -21.50 -49.39
C ALA A 414 -34.03 -22.39 -49.29
N GLU A 415 -35.09 -21.95 -48.59
CA GLU A 415 -36.36 -22.67 -48.49
C GLU A 415 -37.38 -22.20 -49.56
N VAL A 416 -37.28 -20.96 -50.05
CA VAL A 416 -38.20 -20.39 -51.06
C VAL A 416 -37.96 -21.05 -52.42
N THR A 417 -36.71 -21.08 -52.87
CA THR A 417 -36.27 -21.61 -54.17
C THR A 417 -36.65 -23.08 -54.39
N ARG A 418 -36.91 -23.83 -53.31
CA ARG A 418 -37.23 -25.27 -53.36
C ARG A 418 -38.67 -25.58 -53.80
N ARG A 419 -39.56 -24.59 -53.92
CA ARG A 419 -40.99 -24.80 -54.21
C ARG A 419 -41.41 -24.61 -55.69
N GLU A 420 -40.66 -23.84 -56.48
CA GLU A 420 -41.13 -23.44 -57.81
C GLU A 420 -40.87 -24.49 -58.91
N ALA A 421 -39.91 -25.39 -58.71
CA ALA A 421 -39.44 -26.35 -59.73
C ALA A 421 -40.42 -27.51 -60.08
N ALA A 422 -41.64 -27.53 -59.55
CA ALA A 422 -42.49 -28.74 -59.51
C ALA A 422 -43.69 -28.80 -60.50
N ALA A 423 -43.91 -27.78 -61.35
CA ALA A 423 -45.28 -27.47 -61.80
C ALA A 423 -45.66 -27.71 -63.29
N GLN A 424 -44.76 -27.94 -64.24
CA GLN A 424 -45.05 -27.70 -65.68
C GLN A 424 -45.11 -28.92 -66.65
N GLY A 425 -45.11 -30.17 -66.17
CA GLY A 425 -44.71 -31.33 -67.00
C GLY A 425 -45.75 -32.25 -67.70
N THR A 426 -47.06 -31.96 -67.72
CA THR A 426 -48.08 -33.04 -67.91
C THR A 426 -49.00 -33.01 -69.14
N ALA A 427 -49.59 -31.87 -69.53
CA ALA A 427 -50.84 -31.87 -70.33
C ALA A 427 -50.74 -32.40 -71.78
N PHE A 428 -49.55 -32.35 -72.37
CA PHE A 428 -49.34 -32.62 -73.79
C PHE A 428 -49.36 -34.15 -74.09
N ARG A 429 -48.57 -34.93 -73.33
CA ARG A 429 -47.71 -36.07 -73.78
C ARG A 429 -48.23 -37.16 -74.75
N ASN A 430 -49.54 -37.34 -74.98
CA ASN A 430 -50.12 -38.62 -75.44
C ASN A 430 -50.55 -38.77 -76.93
N SER A 431 -50.15 -37.88 -77.85
CA SER A 431 -50.56 -37.98 -79.27
C SER A 431 -49.83 -39.06 -80.10
N SER A 432 -50.40 -39.44 -81.25
CA SER A 432 -49.95 -40.53 -82.14
C SER A 432 -49.35 -40.10 -83.48
N ALA A 433 -49.57 -38.86 -83.95
CA ALA A 433 -48.89 -38.29 -85.13
C ALA A 433 -47.65 -37.48 -84.70
N ALA A 434 -46.55 -37.52 -85.46
CA ALA A 434 -45.30 -36.86 -85.07
C ALA A 434 -45.37 -35.34 -85.29
N MET A 435 -45.71 -34.61 -84.24
CA MET A 435 -45.94 -33.15 -84.25
C MET A 435 -45.04 -32.40 -83.27
N MET A 436 -44.51 -31.28 -83.74
CA MET A 436 -43.64 -30.35 -83.02
C MET A 436 -44.23 -28.95 -83.07
N MET A 437 -44.22 -28.22 -81.94
CA MET A 437 -44.78 -26.86 -81.86
C MET A 437 -43.70 -25.88 -81.41
N VAL A 438 -43.70 -24.66 -81.95
CA VAL A 438 -42.58 -23.73 -81.98
C VAL A 438 -43.07 -22.29 -81.82
N ASP A 439 -42.27 -21.39 -81.23
CA ASP A 439 -42.54 -19.94 -81.19
C ASP A 439 -42.08 -19.18 -82.45
N ALA A 440 -42.36 -17.87 -82.51
CA ALA A 440 -42.06 -16.99 -83.65
C ALA A 440 -40.55 -16.77 -83.84
N GLU A 441 -39.78 -16.91 -82.76
CA GLU A 441 -38.32 -16.94 -82.69
C GLU A 441 -37.75 -18.32 -83.03
N PHE A 442 -38.61 -19.24 -83.48
CA PHE A 442 -38.35 -20.60 -83.95
C PHE A 442 -37.79 -21.53 -82.85
N ASN A 443 -38.26 -21.41 -81.59
CA ASN A 443 -37.95 -22.32 -80.48
C ASN A 443 -39.11 -23.24 -80.10
N ILE A 444 -38.82 -24.54 -80.05
CA ILE A 444 -39.77 -25.62 -79.77
C ILE A 444 -40.34 -25.45 -78.36
N ARG A 445 -41.67 -25.46 -78.22
CA ARG A 445 -42.37 -25.33 -76.93
C ARG A 445 -43.11 -26.60 -76.48
N TYR A 446 -43.38 -27.59 -77.36
CA TYR A 446 -43.94 -28.91 -77.00
C TYR A 446 -43.65 -29.95 -78.12
N VAL A 447 -43.20 -31.17 -77.74
CA VAL A 447 -43.08 -32.36 -78.62
C VAL A 447 -43.77 -33.60 -78.06
N ASN A 448 -44.42 -34.39 -78.90
CA ASN A 448 -45.27 -35.50 -78.44
C ASN A 448 -44.58 -36.87 -78.46
N ALA A 449 -45.19 -37.86 -77.79
CA ALA A 449 -44.66 -39.22 -77.73
C ALA A 449 -44.55 -39.92 -79.10
N ALA A 450 -45.16 -39.41 -80.17
CA ALA A 450 -44.97 -39.91 -81.53
C ALA A 450 -43.74 -39.27 -82.21
N VAL A 451 -43.39 -38.02 -81.92
CA VAL A 451 -42.05 -37.48 -82.24
C VAL A 451 -40.99 -38.27 -81.47
N VAL A 452 -41.18 -38.46 -80.15
CA VAL A 452 -40.32 -39.32 -79.30
C VAL A 452 -40.04 -40.66 -80.00
N ARG A 453 -41.09 -41.35 -80.47
CA ARG A 453 -40.95 -42.68 -81.11
C ARG A 453 -40.44 -42.66 -82.55
N MET A 454 -40.84 -41.69 -83.37
CA MET A 454 -40.40 -41.60 -84.78
C MET A 454 -38.90 -41.29 -84.82
N ILE A 455 -38.48 -40.29 -84.04
CA ILE A 455 -37.08 -39.92 -83.83
C ILE A 455 -36.35 -40.98 -83.01
N GLY A 456 -37.00 -41.69 -82.09
CA GLY A 456 -36.40 -42.78 -81.32
C GLY A 456 -36.15 -44.06 -82.13
N THR A 457 -37.04 -44.39 -83.07
CA THR A 457 -36.89 -45.55 -83.98
C THR A 457 -35.80 -45.30 -85.02
N ARG A 458 -35.46 -44.03 -85.24
CA ARG A 458 -34.35 -43.56 -86.07
C ARG A 458 -33.44 -42.63 -85.28
N ILE A 459 -33.14 -43.02 -84.04
CA ILE A 459 -32.25 -42.29 -83.14
C ILE A 459 -30.90 -42.03 -83.81
N GLU A 460 -30.37 -43.02 -84.51
CA GLU A 460 -29.11 -42.92 -85.25
C GLU A 460 -29.15 -41.86 -86.35
N ASP A 461 -30.31 -41.55 -86.94
CA ASP A 461 -30.44 -40.58 -88.02
C ASP A 461 -30.46 -39.11 -87.52
N PHE A 462 -30.97 -38.85 -86.31
CA PHE A 462 -31.81 -37.67 -86.21
C PHE A 462 -31.20 -36.32 -85.78
N ARG A 463 -30.47 -36.15 -84.67
CA ARG A 463 -29.19 -36.74 -84.25
C ARG A 463 -28.02 -36.55 -85.24
N LYS A 464 -27.95 -37.16 -86.45
CA LYS A 464 -26.91 -36.75 -87.44
C LYS A 464 -27.12 -35.32 -88.01
N VAL A 465 -28.34 -34.78 -87.90
CA VAL A 465 -28.60 -33.33 -88.08
C VAL A 465 -28.73 -32.59 -86.75
N THR A 466 -29.10 -33.32 -85.68
CA THR A 466 -29.68 -32.70 -84.49
C THR A 466 -29.26 -33.38 -83.17
N PRO A 467 -28.01 -33.20 -82.67
CA PRO A 467 -27.34 -33.87 -81.55
C PRO A 467 -28.11 -34.92 -80.71
N GLU A 468 -28.56 -34.58 -79.51
CA GLU A 468 -28.74 -33.23 -78.94
C GLU A 468 -30.24 -32.91 -78.86
N ILE A 469 -30.86 -33.23 -79.98
CA ILE A 469 -31.89 -34.27 -80.04
C ILE A 469 -31.72 -35.29 -78.93
N ASP A 470 -32.37 -35.12 -77.78
CA ASP A 470 -33.14 -36.27 -77.33
C ASP A 470 -34.57 -36.13 -77.83
N ALA A 471 -35.15 -37.21 -78.33
CA ALA A 471 -36.53 -37.22 -78.76
C ALA A 471 -37.47 -36.96 -77.56
N GLU A 472 -37.00 -37.26 -76.34
CA GLU A 472 -37.65 -36.94 -75.06
C GLU A 472 -37.28 -35.53 -74.53
N ASP A 473 -36.22 -34.88 -75.06
CA ASP A 473 -35.79 -33.51 -74.74
C ASP A 473 -35.53 -32.65 -76.01
N LEU A 474 -36.63 -32.36 -76.72
CA LEU A 474 -36.70 -31.39 -77.81
C LEU A 474 -37.17 -30.01 -77.38
N VAL A 475 -37.72 -29.88 -76.17
CA VAL A 475 -38.43 -28.67 -75.75
C VAL A 475 -37.42 -27.58 -75.35
N GLY A 476 -37.76 -26.32 -75.61
CA GLY A 476 -36.89 -25.16 -75.42
C GLY A 476 -35.87 -24.93 -76.55
N LYS A 477 -35.50 -25.97 -77.30
CA LYS A 477 -34.47 -25.90 -78.35
C LYS A 477 -35.02 -25.31 -79.66
N SER A 478 -34.19 -24.64 -80.46
CA SER A 478 -34.66 -24.05 -81.72
C SER A 478 -35.06 -25.12 -82.73
N MET A 479 -36.27 -25.07 -83.33
CA MET A 479 -36.65 -26.00 -84.42
C MET A 479 -35.75 -25.82 -85.65
N ASP A 480 -35.13 -24.65 -85.80
CA ASP A 480 -34.11 -24.45 -86.83
C ASP A 480 -32.96 -25.47 -86.70
N MET A 481 -32.82 -26.17 -85.58
CA MET A 481 -31.94 -27.34 -85.44
C MET A 481 -32.16 -28.42 -86.54
N PHE A 482 -33.36 -28.49 -87.14
CA PHE A 482 -33.66 -29.41 -88.27
C PHE A 482 -33.39 -28.81 -89.65
N HIS A 483 -33.15 -27.50 -89.74
CA HIS A 483 -32.92 -26.78 -90.97
C HIS A 483 -31.58 -26.05 -90.93
N ARG A 484 -30.61 -26.54 -91.72
CA ARG A 484 -29.21 -26.06 -91.81
C ARG A 484 -28.96 -24.54 -91.88
N THR A 485 -29.97 -23.73 -92.12
CA THR A 485 -29.82 -22.28 -92.12
C THR A 485 -31.02 -21.63 -91.44
N PRO A 486 -30.95 -21.40 -90.10
CA PRO A 486 -31.96 -20.64 -89.36
C PRO A 486 -32.34 -19.37 -90.11
N ALA A 487 -31.40 -18.48 -90.42
CA ALA A 487 -31.69 -17.19 -91.07
C ALA A 487 -32.37 -17.29 -92.45
N HIS A 488 -32.25 -18.40 -93.19
CA HIS A 488 -32.83 -18.56 -94.53
C HIS A 488 -34.15 -19.36 -94.50
N ALA A 489 -34.25 -20.40 -93.67
CA ALA A 489 -35.54 -20.99 -93.31
C ALA A 489 -36.43 -19.91 -92.70
N ARG A 490 -35.94 -19.18 -91.69
CA ARG A 490 -36.58 -17.97 -91.15
C ARG A 490 -36.88 -16.92 -92.22
N ALA A 491 -36.06 -16.70 -93.25
CA ALA A 491 -36.39 -15.72 -94.31
C ALA A 491 -37.57 -16.19 -95.17
N ILE A 492 -37.57 -17.44 -95.63
CA ILE A 492 -38.68 -18.03 -96.40
C ILE A 492 -39.95 -18.09 -95.56
N LEU A 493 -39.84 -18.55 -94.31
CA LEU A 493 -40.91 -18.70 -93.32
C LEU A 493 -41.28 -17.35 -92.66
N SER A 494 -40.52 -16.26 -92.88
CA SER A 494 -40.92 -14.90 -92.48
C SER A 494 -42.01 -14.38 -93.40
N ASP A 495 -41.85 -14.61 -94.70
CA ASP A 495 -42.82 -14.25 -95.72
C ASP A 495 -43.99 -15.25 -95.76
N SER A 496 -45.14 -14.83 -95.25
CA SER A 496 -46.38 -15.62 -95.22
C SER A 496 -46.89 -16.03 -96.61
N ALA A 497 -46.38 -15.47 -97.72
CA ALA A 497 -46.71 -15.94 -99.06
C ALA A 497 -46.14 -17.36 -99.36
N ASN A 498 -45.15 -17.82 -98.59
CA ASN A 498 -44.54 -19.15 -98.75
C ASN A 498 -45.12 -20.21 -97.78
N LEU A 499 -46.14 -19.85 -96.99
CA LEU A 499 -46.73 -20.68 -95.93
C LEU A 499 -48.18 -21.08 -96.27
N PRO A 500 -48.62 -22.34 -96.04
CA PRO A 500 -47.89 -23.43 -95.41
C PRO A 500 -46.78 -24.03 -96.30
N TYR A 501 -45.61 -24.24 -95.70
CA TYR A 501 -44.37 -24.57 -96.39
C TYR A 501 -44.10 -26.07 -96.31
N HIS A 502 -43.77 -26.69 -97.44
CA HIS A 502 -43.49 -28.13 -97.56
C HIS A 502 -42.01 -28.34 -97.89
N ALA A 503 -41.28 -29.17 -97.14
CA ALA A 503 -39.84 -29.35 -97.31
C ALA A 503 -39.35 -30.79 -97.09
N ASP A 504 -38.69 -31.37 -98.10
CA ASP A 504 -37.84 -32.56 -97.91
C ASP A 504 -36.56 -32.13 -97.16
N ILE A 505 -36.38 -32.60 -95.92
CA ILE A 505 -35.09 -32.54 -95.22
C ILE A 505 -34.42 -33.91 -95.16
N VAL A 506 -33.11 -33.92 -95.38
CA VAL A 506 -32.27 -35.10 -95.11
C VAL A 506 -31.85 -35.01 -93.66
N VAL A 507 -32.27 -35.96 -92.86
CA VAL A 507 -31.99 -36.03 -91.43
C VAL A 507 -31.41 -37.41 -91.18
N GLY A 508 -30.08 -37.46 -91.14
CA GLY A 508 -29.33 -38.71 -91.16
C GLY A 508 -29.31 -39.38 -92.52
N GLU A 509 -29.40 -40.70 -92.50
CA GLU A 509 -29.63 -41.52 -93.69
C GLU A 509 -31.12 -41.49 -94.05
N GLY A 510 -31.97 -41.24 -93.05
CA GLY A 510 -33.37 -40.89 -93.21
C GLY A 510 -33.61 -39.64 -94.07
N ARG A 511 -34.66 -39.71 -94.89
CA ARG A 511 -35.25 -38.54 -95.56
C ARG A 511 -36.64 -38.32 -95.01
N PHE A 512 -36.95 -37.08 -94.67
CA PHE A 512 -38.21 -36.72 -94.05
C PHE A 512 -38.86 -35.54 -94.76
N GLY A 513 -40.17 -35.66 -95.00
CA GLY A 513 -41.00 -34.54 -95.44
C GLY A 513 -41.53 -33.79 -94.22
N LEU A 514 -41.35 -32.48 -94.22
CA LEU A 514 -41.97 -31.56 -93.28
C LEU A 514 -43.12 -30.79 -93.92
N ASP A 515 -44.18 -30.58 -93.14
CA ASP A 515 -45.26 -29.65 -93.44
C ASP A 515 -45.30 -28.59 -92.32
N ILE A 516 -45.15 -27.30 -92.64
CA ILE A 516 -44.96 -26.18 -91.69
C ILE A 516 -46.08 -25.14 -91.81
N ILE A 517 -46.70 -24.75 -90.69
CA ILE A 517 -47.88 -23.86 -90.64
C ILE A 517 -47.71 -22.74 -89.59
N GLU A 518 -48.16 -21.52 -89.89
CA GLU A 518 -48.05 -20.30 -89.06
C GLU A 518 -49.19 -20.14 -88.02
N ILE A 519 -48.90 -19.49 -86.87
CA ILE A 519 -49.85 -19.12 -85.80
C ILE A 519 -49.77 -17.61 -85.49
N THR A 520 -50.89 -16.89 -85.37
CA THR A 520 -50.96 -15.42 -85.20
C THR A 520 -51.99 -14.93 -84.16
N GLN A 521 -51.86 -13.69 -83.67
CA GLN A 521 -52.79 -13.03 -82.72
C GLN A 521 -53.06 -11.53 -83.06
N PRO A 522 -54.23 -10.96 -82.69
CA PRO A 522 -54.69 -9.66 -83.23
C PRO A 522 -53.89 -8.41 -82.85
N GLU A 523 -53.29 -8.34 -81.66
CA GLU A 523 -52.65 -7.11 -81.15
C GLU A 523 -51.12 -7.19 -81.01
N LYS A 524 -50.50 -8.34 -81.30
CA LYS A 524 -49.05 -8.55 -81.13
C LYS A 524 -48.35 -9.27 -82.31
N GLY A 525 -49.08 -9.74 -83.31
CA GLY A 525 -48.50 -10.37 -84.50
C GLY A 525 -48.34 -11.90 -84.39
N ARG A 526 -47.26 -12.42 -84.97
CA ARG A 526 -46.99 -13.87 -85.08
C ARG A 526 -46.60 -14.46 -83.71
N ILE A 527 -47.10 -15.66 -83.42
CA ILE A 527 -46.84 -16.40 -82.17
C ILE A 527 -45.85 -17.54 -82.40
N GLY A 528 -45.89 -18.19 -83.58
CA GLY A 528 -45.01 -19.30 -83.90
C GLY A 528 -45.53 -20.24 -84.99
N TYR A 529 -45.10 -21.50 -84.94
CA TYR A 529 -45.33 -22.50 -85.99
C TYR A 529 -45.67 -23.89 -85.42
N VAL A 530 -46.37 -24.68 -86.22
CA VAL A 530 -46.55 -26.14 -86.01
C VAL A 530 -45.90 -26.88 -87.18
N VAL A 531 -45.21 -27.98 -86.88
CA VAL A 531 -44.54 -28.83 -87.87
C VAL A 531 -44.87 -30.30 -87.68
N GLU A 532 -45.30 -30.92 -88.78
CA GLU A 532 -45.60 -32.35 -88.91
C GLU A 532 -44.50 -33.06 -89.72
N TRP A 533 -44.23 -34.33 -89.39
CA TRP A 533 -43.09 -35.11 -89.89
C TRP A 533 -43.52 -36.43 -90.57
N ARG A 534 -42.99 -36.71 -91.77
CA ARG A 534 -43.16 -37.97 -92.52
C ARG A 534 -41.81 -38.53 -93.02
N ASP A 535 -41.71 -39.84 -93.27
CA ASP A 535 -40.47 -40.56 -93.66
C ASP A 535 -40.55 -41.12 -95.09
N VAL A 536 -39.52 -40.93 -95.92
CA VAL A 536 -39.48 -41.26 -97.36
C VAL A 536 -38.15 -41.90 -97.82
N THR A 537 -37.50 -42.66 -96.93
CA THR A 537 -36.06 -42.98 -97.01
C THR A 537 -35.61 -43.94 -98.13
N GLU A 538 -36.10 -45.19 -98.17
CA GLU A 538 -35.49 -46.27 -98.99
C GLU A 538 -35.42 -45.94 -100.49
N LEU A 539 -36.40 -45.18 -101.00
CA LEU A 539 -36.52 -44.87 -102.42
C LEU A 539 -35.43 -43.91 -102.95
N ARG A 540 -34.68 -43.22 -102.08
CA ARG A 540 -33.61 -42.28 -102.50
C ARG A 540 -32.20 -42.64 -102.05
N MET A 541 -32.01 -43.59 -101.11
CA MET A 541 -30.69 -43.91 -100.55
C MET A 541 -29.69 -44.36 -101.63
N ASN A 542 -30.08 -45.36 -102.43
CA ASN A 542 -29.25 -46.02 -103.46
C ASN A 542 -28.78 -45.11 -104.61
N ARG A 543 -29.25 -43.86 -104.69
CA ARG A 543 -28.84 -42.89 -105.71
C ARG A 543 -28.03 -41.71 -105.18
N ALA A 544 -27.92 -41.57 -103.85
CA ALA A 544 -27.11 -40.54 -103.20
C ALA A 544 -25.75 -41.09 -102.74
N LEU A 545 -25.71 -42.35 -102.27
CA LEU A 545 -24.52 -42.99 -101.68
C LEU A 545 -23.29 -43.02 -102.63
N LEU A 546 -23.52 -43.18 -103.93
CA LEU A 546 -22.44 -43.20 -104.94
C LEU A 546 -21.90 -41.80 -105.32
N SER A 547 -22.58 -40.70 -104.95
CA SER A 547 -22.04 -39.34 -105.12
C SER A 547 -21.21 -38.95 -103.91
N ALA A 548 -21.76 -39.12 -102.71
CA ALA A 548 -21.18 -38.61 -101.46
C ALA A 548 -19.76 -39.14 -101.16
N ILE A 549 -19.40 -40.32 -101.66
CA ILE A 549 -18.04 -40.88 -101.53
C ILE A 549 -17.08 -40.18 -102.51
N ASP A 550 -17.49 -39.98 -103.77
CA ASP A 550 -16.69 -39.29 -104.80
C ASP A 550 -16.54 -37.78 -104.50
N ASP A 551 -17.52 -37.19 -103.82
CA ASP A 551 -17.56 -35.78 -103.42
C ASP A 551 -16.65 -35.45 -102.21
N TYR A 552 -16.36 -36.40 -101.31
CA TYR A 552 -15.60 -36.13 -100.05
C TYR A 552 -14.33 -36.96 -99.84
N GLN A 553 -14.10 -38.03 -100.61
CA GLN A 553 -12.92 -38.88 -100.46
C GLN A 553 -11.97 -38.74 -101.66
N LEU A 554 -10.69 -39.02 -101.44
CA LEU A 554 -9.69 -39.20 -102.48
C LEU A 554 -9.91 -40.59 -103.10
N ILE A 555 -10.38 -40.66 -104.35
CA ILE A 555 -10.66 -41.93 -105.04
C ILE A 555 -9.82 -42.05 -106.30
N PHE A 556 -9.19 -43.21 -106.47
CA PHE A 556 -8.57 -43.58 -107.74
C PHE A 556 -8.61 -45.09 -108.00
N GLU A 557 -8.61 -45.44 -109.28
CA GLU A 557 -8.64 -46.82 -109.76
C GLU A 557 -7.37 -47.15 -110.55
N PHE A 558 -6.74 -48.28 -110.23
CA PHE A 558 -5.66 -48.86 -111.02
C PHE A 558 -6.20 -50.01 -111.89
N ALA A 559 -5.66 -50.12 -113.11
CA ALA A 559 -5.77 -51.35 -113.89
C ALA A 559 -4.99 -52.50 -113.20
N PRO A 560 -5.32 -53.79 -113.47
CA PRO A 560 -4.58 -54.93 -112.92
C PRO A 560 -3.06 -54.95 -113.20
N THR A 561 -2.61 -54.16 -114.16
CA THR A 561 -1.19 -53.93 -114.51
C THR A 561 -0.45 -52.95 -113.57
N GLY A 562 -1.13 -52.33 -112.60
CA GLY A 562 -0.52 -51.36 -111.68
C GLY A 562 -0.38 -49.95 -112.21
N THR A 563 -1.07 -49.64 -113.32
CA THR A 563 -1.14 -48.32 -113.96
C THR A 563 -2.44 -47.61 -113.61
N LEU A 564 -2.35 -46.31 -113.30
CA LEU A 564 -3.49 -45.49 -112.88
C LEU A 564 -4.48 -45.28 -114.03
N ALA A 565 -5.74 -45.66 -113.85
CA ALA A 565 -6.77 -45.71 -114.89
C ALA A 565 -7.89 -44.67 -114.71
N ARG A 566 -8.20 -44.28 -113.47
CA ARG A 566 -9.17 -43.23 -113.12
C ARG A 566 -8.72 -42.50 -111.85
N VAL A 567 -8.96 -41.19 -111.78
CA VAL A 567 -8.87 -40.37 -110.57
C VAL A 567 -10.16 -39.57 -110.39
N ASN A 568 -10.44 -39.07 -109.19
CA ASN A 568 -11.50 -38.09 -108.95
C ASN A 568 -10.95 -36.67 -108.69
N ALA A 569 -11.85 -35.68 -108.72
CA ALA A 569 -11.49 -34.26 -108.62
C ALA A 569 -10.83 -33.89 -107.28
N ASN A 570 -11.16 -34.61 -106.21
CA ASN A 570 -10.56 -34.40 -104.89
C ASN A 570 -9.08 -34.74 -104.86
N LEU A 571 -8.66 -35.84 -105.51
CA LEU A 571 -7.23 -36.20 -105.62
C LEU A 571 -6.42 -35.16 -106.39
N VAL A 572 -6.95 -34.71 -107.53
CA VAL A 572 -6.41 -33.65 -108.39
C VAL A 572 -6.19 -32.37 -107.58
N THR A 573 -7.23 -31.95 -106.84
CA THR A 573 -7.22 -30.74 -106.01
C THR A 573 -6.23 -30.85 -104.83
N ALA A 574 -6.19 -31.99 -104.15
CA ALA A 574 -5.36 -32.17 -102.95
C ALA A 574 -3.86 -32.29 -103.26
N LEU A 575 -3.49 -32.96 -104.36
CA LEU A 575 -2.10 -33.05 -104.84
C LEU A 575 -1.66 -31.82 -105.65
N GLY A 576 -2.61 -30.99 -106.11
CA GLY A 576 -2.36 -29.74 -106.84
C GLY A 576 -1.85 -29.93 -108.27
N VAL A 577 -2.26 -31.01 -108.94
CA VAL A 577 -1.83 -31.37 -110.31
C VAL A 577 -3.00 -31.85 -111.16
N GLU A 578 -2.99 -31.54 -112.45
CA GLU A 578 -4.05 -31.93 -113.39
C GLU A 578 -4.18 -33.46 -113.56
N ALA A 579 -5.41 -33.94 -113.76
CA ALA A 579 -5.71 -35.38 -113.87
C ALA A 579 -4.89 -36.10 -114.95
N GLU A 580 -4.61 -35.41 -116.06
CA GLU A 580 -3.87 -35.91 -117.22
C GLU A 580 -2.39 -36.18 -116.91
N ALA A 581 -1.84 -35.57 -115.86
CA ALA A 581 -0.48 -35.84 -115.38
C ALA A 581 -0.39 -37.05 -114.43
N LEU A 582 -1.53 -37.54 -113.92
CA LEU A 582 -1.62 -38.70 -113.02
C LEU A 582 -1.97 -40.00 -113.76
N ILE A 583 -2.84 -39.93 -114.77
CA ILE A 583 -3.30 -41.11 -115.52
C ILE A 583 -2.12 -41.77 -116.25
N GLY A 584 -2.01 -43.09 -116.13
CA GLY A 584 -0.91 -43.89 -116.69
C GLY A 584 0.33 -44.06 -115.81
N LEU A 585 0.44 -43.34 -114.68
CA LEU A 585 1.53 -43.56 -113.71
C LEU A 585 1.47 -44.97 -113.10
N SER A 586 2.64 -45.54 -112.76
CA SER A 586 2.73 -46.72 -111.90
C SER A 586 2.40 -46.36 -110.45
N HIS A 587 1.74 -47.26 -109.73
CA HIS A 587 1.46 -47.11 -108.29
C HIS A 587 2.70 -46.74 -107.44
N GLU A 588 3.86 -47.30 -107.78
CA GLU A 588 5.17 -47.03 -107.13
C GLU A 588 5.62 -45.56 -107.26
N ALA A 589 5.09 -44.80 -108.21
CA ALA A 589 5.43 -43.39 -108.44
C ALA A 589 4.44 -42.40 -107.78
N LEU A 590 3.39 -42.91 -107.12
CA LEU A 590 2.31 -42.11 -106.52
C LEU A 590 2.14 -42.37 -105.01
N ILE A 591 2.49 -43.57 -104.54
CA ILE A 591 2.29 -44.02 -103.16
C ILE A 591 3.66 -44.25 -102.48
N ASP A 592 4.03 -43.36 -101.58
CA ASP A 592 5.21 -43.48 -100.71
C ASP A 592 4.87 -44.26 -99.42
N GLY A 593 5.78 -45.14 -99.03
CA GLY A 593 5.55 -46.10 -97.94
C GLY A 593 5.60 -45.49 -96.54
N VAL A 594 4.57 -45.78 -95.74
CA VAL A 594 4.60 -45.76 -94.27
C VAL A 594 4.21 -47.17 -93.80
N GLU A 595 4.65 -47.56 -92.60
CA GLU A 595 4.60 -48.91 -91.98
C GLU A 595 3.60 -49.94 -92.58
N GLY A 596 4.13 -51.06 -93.11
CA GLY A 596 3.35 -52.27 -93.41
C GLY A 596 3.16 -52.67 -94.89
N LEU A 597 3.84 -52.01 -95.83
CA LEU A 597 3.59 -52.16 -97.28
C LEU A 597 4.53 -53.12 -98.05
N GLU A 598 5.40 -53.87 -97.38
CA GLU A 598 6.20 -54.90 -98.06
C GLU A 598 5.30 -55.97 -98.70
N GLY A 599 5.53 -56.27 -99.98
CA GLY A 599 4.70 -57.23 -100.72
C GLY A 599 3.27 -56.75 -101.06
N PHE A 600 3.01 -55.45 -101.02
CA PHE A 600 1.73 -54.80 -101.36
C PHE A 600 1.05 -55.35 -102.63
N TRP A 601 1.73 -55.32 -103.79
CA TRP A 601 1.11 -55.66 -105.08
C TRP A 601 0.71 -57.15 -105.22
N PRO A 602 1.56 -58.14 -104.82
CA PRO A 602 1.16 -59.55 -104.76
C PRO A 602 -0.08 -59.85 -103.91
N ARG A 603 -0.34 -59.09 -102.84
CA ARG A 603 -1.50 -59.33 -101.96
C ARG A 603 -2.82 -58.88 -102.61
N LEU A 604 -2.82 -57.74 -103.29
CA LEU A 604 -3.95 -57.28 -104.09
C LEU A 604 -4.27 -58.23 -105.26
N ALA A 605 -3.25 -58.87 -105.85
CA ALA A 605 -3.44 -59.90 -106.87
C ALA A 605 -4.13 -61.18 -106.34
N ASN A 606 -4.01 -61.47 -105.04
CA ASN A 606 -4.71 -62.55 -104.33
C ASN A 606 -6.09 -62.12 -103.77
N LEU A 607 -6.60 -60.95 -104.16
CA LEU A 607 -7.86 -60.36 -103.69
C LEU A 607 -7.87 -59.96 -102.19
N GLU A 608 -6.72 -59.80 -101.54
CA GLU A 608 -6.65 -59.24 -100.18
C GLU A 608 -6.78 -57.70 -100.19
N PRO A 609 -7.74 -57.09 -99.47
CA PRO A 609 -7.77 -55.64 -99.25
C PRO A 609 -6.75 -55.21 -98.20
N ILE A 610 -6.20 -54.00 -98.35
CA ILE A 610 -5.18 -53.42 -97.45
C ILE A 610 -5.66 -52.05 -96.98
N ALA A 611 -5.72 -51.82 -95.66
CA ALA A 611 -6.08 -50.54 -95.06
C ALA A 611 -4.93 -49.99 -94.21
N GLY A 612 -4.78 -48.66 -94.18
CA GLY A 612 -3.66 -48.02 -93.48
C GLY A 612 -3.52 -46.53 -93.81
N ARG A 613 -2.33 -46.00 -93.51
CA ARG A 613 -1.93 -44.61 -93.76
C ARG A 613 -0.86 -44.58 -94.85
N PHE A 614 -1.07 -43.76 -95.86
CA PHE A 614 -0.28 -43.71 -97.08
C PHE A 614 0.19 -42.27 -97.31
N ARG A 615 1.43 -42.09 -97.79
CA ARG A 615 1.85 -40.80 -98.32
C ARG A 615 1.56 -40.75 -99.81
N LEU A 616 0.71 -39.83 -100.24
CA LEU A 616 0.42 -39.62 -101.65
C LEU A 616 1.29 -38.47 -102.15
N THR A 617 2.04 -38.70 -103.22
CA THR A 617 3.02 -37.74 -103.77
C THR A 617 2.89 -37.68 -105.28
N ALA A 618 2.52 -36.52 -105.82
CA ALA A 618 2.50 -36.31 -107.27
C ALA A 618 3.90 -35.95 -107.82
N PRO A 619 4.28 -36.39 -109.04
CA PRO A 619 5.54 -35.99 -109.67
C PRO A 619 5.65 -34.47 -109.85
N GLY A 620 6.44 -33.82 -108.99
CA GLY A 620 6.59 -32.35 -108.96
C GLY A 620 5.44 -31.58 -108.28
N GLY A 621 4.49 -32.28 -107.66
CA GLY A 621 3.33 -31.68 -106.97
C GLY A 621 3.45 -31.68 -105.44
N ARG A 622 2.32 -31.49 -104.75
CA ARG A 622 2.23 -31.56 -103.29
C ARG A 622 2.29 -33.03 -102.82
N SER A 623 2.77 -33.24 -101.60
CA SER A 623 2.67 -34.51 -100.88
C SER A 623 1.75 -34.34 -99.67
N LEU A 624 0.93 -35.35 -99.38
CA LEU A 624 -0.07 -35.35 -98.30
C LEU A 624 -0.15 -36.70 -97.59
N LEU A 625 -0.71 -36.71 -96.38
CA LEU A 625 -0.96 -37.93 -95.60
C LEU A 625 -2.42 -38.35 -95.73
N ALA A 626 -2.66 -39.49 -96.37
CA ALA A 626 -3.98 -40.03 -96.61
C ALA A 626 -4.23 -41.27 -95.74
N GLU A 627 -5.39 -41.35 -95.08
CA GLU A 627 -5.83 -42.54 -94.33
C GLU A 627 -7.01 -43.20 -95.04
N GLY A 628 -6.94 -44.51 -95.31
CA GLY A 628 -7.94 -45.18 -96.14
C GLY A 628 -7.68 -46.66 -96.41
N SER A 629 -8.31 -47.17 -97.47
CA SER A 629 -8.19 -48.57 -97.89
C SER A 629 -8.02 -48.74 -99.39
N ILE A 630 -7.37 -49.84 -99.75
CA ILE A 630 -6.98 -50.24 -101.10
C ILE A 630 -7.60 -51.61 -101.34
N THR A 631 -8.62 -51.65 -102.19
CA THR A 631 -9.51 -52.82 -102.33
C THR A 631 -9.44 -53.38 -103.75
N PRO A 632 -9.08 -54.66 -103.93
CA PRO A 632 -9.16 -55.33 -105.21
C PRO A 632 -10.62 -55.70 -105.54
N VAL A 633 -11.04 -55.47 -106.79
CA VAL A 633 -12.39 -55.77 -107.28
C VAL A 633 -12.31 -56.97 -108.22
N PRO A 634 -12.98 -58.11 -107.93
CA PRO A 634 -13.02 -59.27 -108.81
C PRO A 634 -14.05 -59.13 -109.95
N ASP A 635 -13.87 -59.91 -111.01
CA ASP A 635 -14.87 -60.17 -112.04
C ASP A 635 -15.82 -61.32 -111.65
N ARG A 636 -16.69 -61.77 -112.57
CA ARG A 636 -17.63 -62.89 -112.33
C ARG A 636 -16.97 -64.28 -112.27
N ASN A 637 -15.65 -64.36 -112.37
CA ASN A 637 -14.86 -65.60 -112.37
C ASN A 637 -13.72 -65.53 -111.32
N ASP A 638 -13.88 -64.67 -110.31
CA ASP A 638 -12.92 -64.42 -109.22
C ASP A 638 -11.52 -63.99 -109.70
N ARG A 639 -11.43 -63.24 -110.81
CA ARG A 639 -10.18 -62.66 -111.32
C ARG A 639 -10.14 -61.15 -111.08
N LEU A 640 -8.97 -60.62 -110.75
CA LEU A 640 -8.79 -59.18 -110.50
C LEU A 640 -9.18 -58.35 -111.74
N LEU A 641 -10.24 -57.54 -111.62
CA LEU A 641 -10.77 -56.67 -112.66
C LEU A 641 -10.15 -55.26 -112.62
N LYS A 642 -10.02 -54.71 -111.40
CA LYS A 642 -9.35 -53.44 -111.09
C LYS A 642 -9.05 -53.36 -109.58
N ILE A 643 -8.26 -52.37 -109.18
CA ILE A 643 -8.02 -52.03 -107.76
C ILE A 643 -8.53 -50.60 -107.53
N VAL A 644 -9.20 -50.35 -106.41
CA VAL A 644 -9.72 -49.03 -106.04
C VAL A 644 -9.12 -48.61 -104.70
N LEU A 645 -8.56 -47.40 -104.63
CA LEU A 645 -8.15 -46.75 -103.38
C LEU A 645 -9.20 -45.70 -103.00
N ILE A 646 -9.58 -45.67 -101.72
CA ILE A 646 -10.47 -44.67 -101.12
C ILE A 646 -9.83 -44.18 -99.81
N ALA A 647 -9.55 -42.89 -99.68
CA ALA A 647 -8.88 -42.31 -98.51
C ALA A 647 -9.30 -40.86 -98.21
N ASN A 648 -9.03 -40.40 -96.98
CA ASN A 648 -9.22 -39.00 -96.56
C ASN A 648 -7.86 -38.33 -96.25
N ASP A 649 -7.74 -37.03 -96.51
CA ASP A 649 -6.66 -36.20 -95.93
C ASP A 649 -6.94 -35.98 -94.44
N VAL A 650 -5.91 -36.16 -93.59
CA VAL A 650 -6.00 -36.05 -92.12
C VAL A 650 -5.09 -34.98 -91.53
N THR A 651 -4.53 -34.09 -92.37
CA THR A 651 -3.43 -33.18 -91.98
C THR A 651 -3.82 -32.18 -90.88
N GLU A 652 -4.91 -31.42 -91.02
CA GLU A 652 -5.28 -30.37 -90.04
C GLU A 652 -5.76 -30.93 -88.69
N ALA A 653 -6.47 -32.07 -88.71
CA ALA A 653 -7.08 -32.66 -87.52
C ALA A 653 -6.04 -33.09 -86.46
N GLN A 654 -4.80 -33.39 -86.88
CA GLN A 654 -3.73 -33.77 -85.97
C GLN A 654 -3.11 -32.57 -85.23
N GLU A 655 -3.13 -31.37 -85.81
CA GLU A 655 -2.57 -30.17 -85.16
C GLU A 655 -3.47 -29.60 -84.06
N ALA A 656 -4.79 -29.62 -84.28
CA ALA A 656 -5.78 -29.10 -83.32
C ALA A 656 -5.74 -29.85 -81.97
N LEU A 657 -5.72 -31.19 -81.99
CA LEU A 657 -5.68 -32.01 -80.77
C LEU A 657 -4.42 -31.76 -79.92
N ARG A 658 -3.28 -31.48 -80.58
CA ARG A 658 -2.01 -31.21 -79.93
C ARG A 658 -2.00 -29.87 -79.16
N LEU A 659 -2.80 -28.90 -79.61
CA LEU A 659 -2.90 -27.58 -78.97
C LEU A 659 -3.71 -27.59 -77.66
N GLU A 660 -4.82 -28.34 -77.58
CA GLU A 660 -5.61 -28.44 -76.35
C GLU A 660 -4.88 -29.20 -75.23
N GLN A 661 -4.20 -30.30 -75.58
CA GLN A 661 -3.45 -31.09 -74.59
C GLN A 661 -2.37 -30.24 -73.90
N ALA A 662 -1.61 -29.45 -74.67
CA ALA A 662 -0.60 -28.53 -74.13
C ALA A 662 -1.19 -27.45 -73.19
N ARG A 663 -2.43 -26.99 -73.44
CA ARG A 663 -3.09 -25.98 -72.60
C ARG A 663 -3.47 -26.54 -71.22
N ASN A 664 -4.02 -27.75 -71.18
CA ASN A 664 -4.41 -28.39 -69.92
C ASN A 664 -3.19 -28.81 -69.08
N GLU A 665 -2.11 -29.27 -69.71
CA GLU A 665 -0.84 -29.56 -69.03
C GLU A 665 -0.22 -28.30 -68.42
N ALA A 666 -0.21 -27.17 -69.16
CA ALA A 666 0.30 -25.89 -68.66
C ALA A 666 -0.49 -25.37 -67.45
N MET A 667 -1.83 -25.49 -67.46
CA MET A 667 -2.69 -25.09 -66.34
C MET A 667 -2.42 -25.92 -65.08
N GLN A 668 -2.31 -27.25 -65.21
CA GLN A 668 -1.96 -28.12 -64.08
C GLN A 668 -0.53 -27.88 -63.56
N ALA A 669 0.43 -27.57 -64.44
CA ALA A 669 1.80 -27.23 -64.04
C ALA A 669 1.83 -25.93 -63.23
N GLY A 670 1.10 -24.90 -63.67
CA GLY A 670 0.94 -23.63 -62.96
C GLY A 670 0.34 -23.82 -61.56
N GLN A 671 -0.77 -24.56 -61.44
CA GLN A 671 -1.40 -24.82 -60.13
C GLN A 671 -0.46 -25.59 -59.18
N LYS A 672 0.28 -26.60 -59.67
CA LYS A 672 1.27 -27.34 -58.86
C LYS A 672 2.41 -26.44 -58.37
N ALA A 673 2.90 -25.52 -59.21
CA ALA A 673 3.94 -24.58 -58.83
C ALA A 673 3.48 -23.61 -57.73
N VAL A 674 2.25 -23.09 -57.82
CA VAL A 674 1.63 -22.22 -56.79
C VAL A 674 1.50 -22.95 -55.44
N VAL A 675 0.99 -24.18 -55.45
CA VAL A 675 0.83 -24.99 -54.23
C VAL A 675 2.18 -25.31 -53.59
N GLU A 676 3.20 -25.69 -54.37
CA GLU A 676 4.52 -26.00 -53.83
C GLU A 676 5.25 -24.75 -53.31
N ALA A 677 5.13 -23.61 -54.00
CA ALA A 677 5.67 -22.33 -53.54
C ALA A 677 5.02 -21.90 -52.21
N LEU A 678 3.70 -21.98 -52.09
CA LEU A 678 2.98 -21.72 -50.83
C LEU A 678 3.36 -22.73 -49.74
N ARG A 679 3.55 -24.01 -50.07
CA ARG A 679 4.01 -25.04 -49.13
C ARG A 679 5.38 -24.69 -48.54
N ILE A 680 6.34 -24.32 -49.39
CA ILE A 680 7.70 -23.90 -48.97
C ILE A 680 7.65 -22.60 -48.16
N GLY A 681 6.82 -21.63 -48.57
CA GLY A 681 6.62 -20.38 -47.83
C GLY A 681 6.06 -20.61 -46.43
N LEU A 682 5.02 -21.44 -46.30
CA LEU A 682 4.40 -21.80 -45.02
C LEU A 682 5.33 -22.65 -44.13
N GLU A 683 6.14 -23.54 -44.72
CA GLU A 683 7.16 -24.33 -44.00
C GLU A 683 8.26 -23.43 -43.40
N ARG A 684 8.68 -22.40 -44.15
CA ARG A 684 9.62 -21.38 -43.66
C ARG A 684 9.01 -20.47 -42.60
N LEU A 685 7.77 -20.02 -42.79
CA LEU A 685 7.03 -19.24 -41.79
C LEU A 685 6.83 -20.03 -40.48
N ALA A 686 6.50 -21.32 -40.57
CA ALA A 686 6.35 -22.21 -39.41
C ALA A 686 7.67 -22.55 -38.71
N THR A 687 8.81 -22.40 -39.39
CA THR A 687 10.16 -22.50 -38.80
C THR A 687 10.75 -21.14 -38.38
N GLY A 688 9.94 -20.07 -38.40
CA GLY A 688 10.28 -18.75 -37.87
C GLY A 688 10.94 -17.79 -38.88
N ASP A 689 11.07 -18.15 -40.16
CA ASP A 689 11.67 -17.26 -41.17
C ASP A 689 10.68 -16.20 -41.65
N LEU A 690 10.70 -15.04 -40.98
CA LEU A 690 9.93 -13.84 -41.32
C LEU A 690 10.66 -12.93 -42.35
N CYS A 691 11.69 -13.46 -43.02
CA CYS A 691 12.32 -12.85 -44.20
C CYS A 691 11.86 -13.50 -45.52
N SER A 692 11.30 -14.70 -45.47
CA SER A 692 11.00 -15.51 -46.65
C SER A 692 9.77 -15.05 -47.43
N LEU A 693 9.96 -14.10 -48.34
CA LEU A 693 8.95 -13.71 -49.34
C LEU A 693 8.91 -14.68 -50.54
N LEU A 694 7.74 -14.80 -51.16
CA LEU A 694 7.52 -15.50 -52.43
C LEU A 694 7.86 -14.56 -53.59
N GLU A 695 9.04 -14.74 -54.18
CA GLU A 695 9.57 -13.87 -55.24
C GLU A 695 9.05 -14.21 -56.64
N GLN A 696 8.80 -15.49 -56.92
CA GLN A 696 8.32 -15.93 -58.24
C GLN A 696 6.87 -15.50 -58.44
N ALA A 697 6.59 -14.73 -59.50
CA ALA A 697 5.24 -14.36 -59.90
C ALA A 697 4.40 -15.61 -60.20
N PHE A 698 3.16 -15.63 -59.73
CA PHE A 698 2.22 -16.71 -60.00
C PHE A 698 1.43 -16.41 -61.30
N PRO A 699 0.71 -17.40 -61.87
CA PRO A 699 -0.31 -17.13 -62.89
C PRO A 699 -1.30 -16.06 -62.40
N GLU A 700 -1.87 -15.28 -63.31
CA GLU A 700 -2.71 -14.11 -63.00
C GLU A 700 -3.89 -14.46 -62.06
N GLU A 701 -4.49 -15.64 -62.24
CA GLU A 701 -5.55 -16.21 -61.38
C GLU A 701 -5.14 -16.46 -59.92
N TYR A 702 -3.84 -16.52 -59.62
CA TYR A 702 -3.29 -16.88 -58.31
C TYR A 702 -2.36 -15.82 -57.69
N GLU A 703 -1.97 -14.79 -58.43
CA GLU A 703 -0.99 -13.76 -57.99
C GLU A 703 -1.43 -13.02 -56.71
N GLN A 704 -2.73 -12.91 -56.43
CA GLN A 704 -3.22 -12.36 -55.16
C GLN A 704 -2.77 -13.18 -53.95
N LEU A 705 -2.73 -14.52 -54.03
CA LEU A 705 -2.26 -15.38 -52.92
C LEU A 705 -0.79 -15.09 -52.57
N ARG A 706 0.04 -14.80 -53.58
CA ARG A 706 1.44 -14.40 -53.39
C ARG A 706 1.54 -13.06 -52.66
N ALA A 707 0.74 -12.08 -53.08
CA ALA A 707 0.69 -10.76 -52.46
C ALA A 707 0.18 -10.81 -51.00
N ASP A 708 -0.87 -11.58 -50.73
CA ASP A 708 -1.45 -11.74 -49.40
C ASP A 708 -0.52 -12.47 -48.43
N PHE A 709 0.14 -13.55 -48.88
CA PHE A 709 1.18 -14.22 -48.10
C PHE A 709 2.35 -13.27 -47.77
N ASN A 710 2.89 -12.56 -48.78
CA ASN A 710 4.02 -11.63 -48.58
C ASN A 710 3.66 -10.48 -47.63
N ARG A 711 2.43 -9.97 -47.70
CA ARG A 711 1.89 -8.96 -46.80
C ARG A 711 1.75 -9.47 -45.36
N ALA A 712 1.27 -10.71 -45.17
CA ALA A 712 1.18 -11.33 -43.86
C ALA A 712 2.57 -11.54 -43.22
N VAL A 713 3.53 -12.10 -43.98
CA VAL A 713 4.93 -12.27 -43.52
C VAL A 713 5.55 -10.93 -43.13
N THR A 714 5.39 -9.90 -43.97
CA THR A 714 5.93 -8.56 -43.69
C THR A 714 5.35 -7.96 -42.40
N THR A 715 4.03 -8.08 -42.20
CA THR A 715 3.34 -7.56 -41.01
C THR A 715 3.77 -8.29 -39.73
N LEU A 716 3.93 -9.61 -39.79
CA LEU A 716 4.47 -10.42 -38.68
C LEU A 716 5.93 -10.06 -38.37
N SER A 717 6.77 -9.88 -39.40
CA SER A 717 8.18 -9.46 -39.26
C SER A 717 8.29 -8.12 -38.52
N GLN A 718 7.44 -7.14 -38.88
CA GLN A 718 7.37 -5.84 -38.22
C GLN A 718 6.85 -5.94 -36.77
N ALA A 719 5.79 -6.70 -36.53
CA ALA A 719 5.23 -6.87 -35.19
C ALA A 719 6.23 -7.54 -34.22
N VAL A 720 6.95 -8.57 -34.68
CA VAL A 720 8.00 -9.22 -33.89
C VAL A 720 9.21 -8.30 -33.67
N GLN A 721 9.58 -7.47 -34.66
CA GLN A 721 10.67 -6.50 -34.48
C GLN A 721 10.35 -5.48 -33.38
N VAL A 722 9.14 -4.94 -33.32
CA VAL A 722 8.73 -4.03 -32.23
C VAL A 722 8.81 -4.71 -30.85
N VAL A 723 8.51 -6.01 -30.75
CA VAL A 723 8.66 -6.76 -29.50
C VAL A 723 10.14 -6.96 -29.13
N ILE A 724 11.02 -7.20 -30.11
CA ILE A 724 12.48 -7.28 -29.91
C ILE A 724 13.04 -5.94 -29.42
N ASP A 725 12.66 -4.85 -30.07
CA ASP A 725 13.15 -3.49 -29.77
C ASP A 725 12.70 -3.06 -28.35
N ASN A 726 11.41 -3.24 -28.03
CA ASN A 726 10.88 -2.96 -26.69
C ASN A 726 11.53 -3.85 -25.61
N ALA A 727 11.85 -5.12 -25.92
CA ALA A 727 12.55 -6.00 -24.98
C ALA A 727 13.99 -5.52 -24.71
N ALA A 728 14.68 -4.99 -25.72
CA ALA A 728 16.02 -4.42 -25.56
C ALA A 728 15.99 -3.10 -24.76
N GLU A 729 14.96 -2.26 -24.96
CA GLU A 729 14.76 -1.03 -24.18
C GLU A 729 14.51 -1.35 -22.69
N ILE A 730 13.63 -2.30 -22.38
CA ILE A 730 13.35 -2.74 -21.00
C ILE A 730 14.57 -3.40 -20.33
N ASP A 731 15.37 -4.20 -21.04
CA ASP A 731 16.64 -4.77 -20.53
C ASP A 731 17.72 -3.68 -20.31
N GLY A 732 17.60 -2.54 -20.98
CA GLY A 732 18.38 -1.32 -20.73
C GLY A 732 17.91 -0.59 -19.47
N GLU A 733 16.66 -0.12 -19.45
CA GLU A 733 16.06 0.63 -18.33
C GLU A 733 16.17 -0.15 -17.00
N ALA A 734 15.88 -1.46 -17.02
CA ALA A 734 15.97 -2.28 -15.81
C ALA A 734 17.40 -2.39 -15.26
N ARG A 735 18.45 -2.29 -16.11
CA ARG A 735 19.84 -2.20 -15.63
C ARG A 735 20.16 -0.82 -15.07
N GLU A 736 19.67 0.26 -15.68
CA GLU A 736 19.89 1.60 -15.13
C GLU A 736 19.20 1.78 -13.77
N ILE A 737 17.96 1.30 -13.61
CA ILE A 737 17.24 1.29 -12.34
C ILE A 737 17.98 0.42 -11.31
N SER A 738 18.45 -0.79 -11.69
CA SER A 738 19.23 -1.65 -10.80
C SER A 738 20.53 -0.98 -10.32
N ASN A 739 21.27 -0.30 -11.22
CA ASN A 739 22.50 0.41 -10.86
C ASN A 739 22.23 1.63 -9.96
N ALA A 740 21.11 2.34 -10.19
CA ALA A 740 20.71 3.48 -9.37
C ALA A 740 20.25 3.03 -7.96
N ALA A 741 19.54 1.90 -7.86
CA ALA A 741 19.17 1.29 -6.58
C ALA A 741 20.41 0.81 -5.80
N GLU A 742 21.43 0.28 -6.49
CA GLU A 742 22.71 -0.14 -5.88
C GLU A 742 23.48 1.06 -5.27
N ASP A 743 23.66 2.17 -6.02
CA ASP A 743 24.28 3.40 -5.46
C ASP A 743 23.47 3.92 -4.26
N LEU A 744 22.15 3.98 -4.40
CA LEU A 744 21.28 4.56 -3.38
C LEU A 744 21.19 3.67 -2.13
N SER A 745 21.30 2.35 -2.27
CA SER A 745 21.53 1.41 -1.17
C SER A 745 22.85 1.71 -0.45
N SER A 746 23.97 1.77 -1.19
CA SER A 746 25.29 2.08 -0.59
C SER A 746 25.35 3.46 0.08
N ARG A 747 24.50 4.40 -0.34
CA ARG A 747 24.33 5.72 0.29
C ARG A 747 23.46 5.64 1.55
N THR A 748 22.46 4.78 1.54
CA THR A 748 21.60 4.49 2.70
C THR A 748 22.39 3.80 3.80
N GLU A 749 23.27 2.84 3.48
CA GLU A 749 24.23 2.24 4.42
C GLU A 749 25.15 3.28 5.06
N ARG A 750 25.75 4.16 4.25
CA ARG A 750 26.59 5.27 4.73
C ARG A 750 25.80 6.27 5.59
N GLN A 751 24.54 6.52 5.25
CA GLN A 751 23.65 7.37 6.04
C GLN A 751 23.32 6.74 7.39
N ALA A 752 23.05 5.43 7.43
CA ALA A 752 22.82 4.68 8.68
C ALA A 752 24.05 4.75 9.60
N ALA A 753 25.26 4.55 9.07
CA ALA A 753 26.49 4.70 9.87
C ALA A 753 26.66 6.12 10.44
N THR A 754 26.35 7.18 9.68
CA THR A 754 26.38 8.55 10.21
C THR A 754 25.25 8.85 11.21
N LEU A 755 24.10 8.18 11.10
CA LEU A 755 23.01 8.22 12.08
C LEU A 755 23.46 7.57 13.39
N GLU A 756 24.11 6.41 13.33
CA GLU A 756 24.64 5.68 14.48
C GLU A 756 25.73 6.48 15.22
N GLU A 757 26.69 7.07 14.50
CA GLU A 757 27.69 7.99 15.07
C GLU A 757 27.03 9.22 15.73
N THR A 758 26.00 9.79 15.09
CA THR A 758 25.31 10.99 15.60
C THR A 758 24.44 10.66 16.81
N ALA A 759 23.80 9.48 16.86
CA ALA A 759 23.05 9.00 18.01
C ALA A 759 23.97 8.79 19.22
N ALA A 760 25.12 8.13 19.03
CA ALA A 760 26.12 7.96 20.09
C ALA A 760 26.66 9.32 20.62
N ALA A 761 26.83 10.31 19.73
CA ALA A 761 27.19 11.66 20.13
C ALA A 761 26.09 12.37 20.93
N LEU A 762 24.82 12.17 20.56
CA LEU A 762 23.65 12.72 21.27
C LEU A 762 23.44 12.07 22.64
N ASP A 763 23.65 10.77 22.79
CA ASP A 763 23.66 10.10 24.11
C ASP A 763 24.76 10.67 25.02
N GLN A 764 25.97 10.87 24.48
CA GLN A 764 27.06 11.48 25.24
C GLN A 764 26.77 12.94 25.62
N LEU A 765 26.11 13.72 24.75
CA LEU A 765 25.63 15.07 25.07
C LEU A 765 24.53 15.04 26.14
N THR A 766 23.57 14.13 26.04
CA THR A 766 22.46 13.96 27.00
C THR A 766 23.00 13.56 28.37
N SER A 767 23.96 12.64 28.43
CA SER A 767 24.70 12.29 29.64
C SER A 767 25.45 13.50 30.24
N SER A 768 26.05 14.33 29.39
CA SER A 768 26.78 15.54 29.81
C SER A 768 25.85 16.63 30.36
N VAL A 769 24.69 16.88 29.72
CA VAL A 769 23.67 17.84 30.17
C VAL A 769 23.01 17.37 31.46
N SER A 770 22.70 16.07 31.58
CA SER A 770 22.18 15.46 32.81
C SER A 770 23.19 15.60 33.97
N SER A 771 24.48 15.33 33.71
CA SER A 771 25.55 15.52 34.69
C SER A 771 25.72 16.99 35.10
N ALA A 772 25.56 17.93 34.16
CA ALA A 772 25.59 19.36 34.44
C ALA A 772 24.39 19.80 35.30
N ALA A 773 23.18 19.32 34.99
CA ALA A 773 21.98 19.59 35.80
C ALA A 773 22.12 19.06 37.23
N ALA A 774 22.68 17.86 37.41
CA ALA A 774 22.99 17.30 38.73
C ALA A 774 24.01 18.15 39.51
N GLY A 775 25.11 18.55 38.86
CA GLY A 775 26.12 19.43 39.47
C GLY A 775 25.61 20.84 39.79
N VAL A 776 24.65 21.35 39.02
CA VAL A 776 23.92 22.60 39.31
C VAL A 776 23.02 22.45 40.54
N GLY A 777 22.38 21.29 40.71
CA GLY A 777 21.65 20.96 41.95
C GLY A 777 22.55 20.94 43.19
N GLU A 778 23.72 20.30 43.10
CA GLU A 778 24.72 20.30 44.17
C GLU A 778 25.25 21.72 44.47
N ALA A 779 25.57 22.50 43.43
CA ALA A 779 25.99 23.90 43.58
C ALA A 779 24.90 24.75 44.28
N ASN A 780 23.62 24.53 43.99
CA ASN A 780 22.52 25.26 44.61
C ASN A 780 22.41 24.95 46.12
N LEU A 781 22.64 23.70 46.53
CA LEU A 781 22.71 23.32 47.95
C LEU A 781 23.89 24.00 48.67
N VAL A 782 25.07 24.02 48.06
CA VAL A 782 26.26 24.70 48.63
C VAL A 782 26.03 26.21 48.76
N VAL A 783 25.39 26.83 47.77
CA VAL A 783 25.05 28.27 47.78
C VAL A 783 24.00 28.58 48.85
N ALA A 784 22.97 27.74 49.01
CA ALA A 784 21.98 27.88 50.07
C ALA A 784 22.62 27.76 51.48
N GLN A 785 23.50 26.79 51.70
CA GLN A 785 24.20 26.62 52.97
C GLN A 785 25.20 27.76 53.25
N ALA A 786 25.86 28.30 52.22
CA ALA A 786 26.69 29.49 52.33
C ALA A 786 25.86 30.74 52.70
N ARG A 787 24.64 30.86 52.17
CA ARG A 787 23.69 31.94 52.51
C ARG A 787 23.25 31.85 53.97
N GLU A 788 22.78 30.68 54.42
CA GLU A 788 22.40 30.44 55.82
C GLU A 788 23.56 30.77 56.79
N SER A 789 24.77 30.33 56.44
CA SER A 789 25.99 30.61 57.20
C SER A 789 26.30 32.10 57.29
N ALA A 790 26.08 32.86 56.21
CA ALA A 790 26.26 34.31 56.17
C ALA A 790 25.18 35.08 56.95
N GLU A 791 23.91 34.65 56.86
CA GLU A 791 22.79 35.21 57.63
C GLU A 791 23.00 34.99 59.15
N SER A 792 23.36 33.77 59.54
CA SER A 792 23.70 33.41 60.93
C SER A 792 24.91 34.19 61.45
N SER A 793 25.97 34.30 60.65
CA SER A 793 27.15 35.12 60.99
C SER A 793 26.81 36.61 61.15
N GLY A 794 25.89 37.14 60.33
CA GLY A 794 25.38 38.50 60.44
C GLY A 794 24.66 38.73 61.77
N GLN A 795 23.80 37.81 62.20
CA GLN A 795 23.12 37.87 63.50
C GLN A 795 24.11 37.85 64.68
N ILE A 796 25.12 36.96 64.64
CA ILE A 796 26.16 36.86 65.67
C ILE A 796 26.97 38.17 65.76
N VAL A 797 27.34 38.76 64.62
CA VAL A 797 28.04 40.05 64.57
C VAL A 797 27.16 41.18 65.11
N GLN A 798 25.86 41.20 64.80
CA GLN A 798 24.93 42.20 65.31
C GLN A 798 24.75 42.10 66.84
N GLN A 799 24.71 40.89 67.39
CA GLN A 799 24.74 40.66 68.85
C GLN A 799 26.06 41.15 69.47
N ALA A 800 27.21 40.91 68.82
CA ALA A 800 28.51 41.38 69.28
C ALA A 800 28.63 42.92 69.29
N VAL A 801 28.06 43.61 68.29
CA VAL A 801 27.96 45.09 68.29
C VAL A 801 27.14 45.58 69.49
N SER A 802 25.99 44.95 69.77
CA SER A 802 25.14 45.32 70.93
C SER A 802 25.89 45.17 72.25
N ALA A 803 26.52 44.01 72.48
CA ALA A 803 27.28 43.74 73.71
C ALA A 803 28.48 44.70 73.89
N MET A 804 29.20 45.03 72.80
CA MET A 804 30.29 46.02 72.87
C MET A 804 29.78 47.45 73.13
N GLY A 805 28.59 47.79 72.64
CA GLY A 805 27.89 49.05 72.96
C GLY A 805 27.55 49.16 74.45
N GLU A 806 27.03 48.09 75.05
CA GLU A 806 26.77 48.01 76.51
C GLU A 806 28.06 48.16 77.33
N ILE A 807 29.18 47.57 76.88
CA ILE A 807 30.49 47.71 77.51
C ILE A 807 31.02 49.16 77.40
N GLU A 808 30.80 49.84 76.26
CA GLU A 808 31.20 51.25 76.10
C GLU A 808 30.35 52.18 76.98
N GLU A 809 29.05 51.91 77.13
CA GLU A 809 28.15 52.66 78.01
C GLU A 809 28.48 52.41 79.49
N SER A 810 28.82 51.17 79.86
CA SER A 810 29.33 50.80 81.18
C SER A 810 30.65 51.49 81.50
N SER A 811 31.60 51.52 80.56
CA SER A 811 32.87 52.25 80.70
C SER A 811 32.63 53.76 80.95
N ARG A 812 31.67 54.36 80.23
CA ARG A 812 31.24 55.75 80.44
C ARG A 812 30.51 55.96 81.78
N LYS A 813 29.83 54.95 82.32
CA LYS A 813 29.28 54.98 83.70
C LYS A 813 30.41 54.93 84.74
N ILE A 814 31.43 54.10 84.55
CA ILE A 814 32.57 53.96 85.47
C ILE A 814 33.39 55.25 85.55
N SER A 815 33.83 55.85 84.42
CA SER A 815 34.62 57.10 84.46
C SER A 815 33.90 58.24 85.20
N ARG A 816 32.57 58.37 85.05
CA ARG A 816 31.76 59.32 85.84
C ARG A 816 31.80 59.05 87.36
N ILE A 817 31.81 57.78 87.77
CA ILE A 817 31.94 57.41 89.20
C ILE A 817 33.35 57.74 89.70
N ILE A 818 34.38 57.49 88.90
CA ILE A 818 35.78 57.81 89.24
C ILE A 818 35.99 59.33 89.39
N GLY A 819 35.39 60.16 88.51
CA GLY A 819 35.39 61.62 88.66
C GLY A 819 34.78 62.07 89.99
N VAL A 820 33.63 61.50 90.37
CA VAL A 820 33.00 61.76 91.68
C VAL A 820 33.89 61.30 92.86
N ILE A 821 34.72 60.27 92.68
CA ILE A 821 35.69 59.83 93.70
C ILE A 821 36.86 60.82 93.82
N ASP A 822 37.37 61.39 92.71
CA ASP A 822 38.39 62.45 92.78
C ASP A 822 37.82 63.74 93.42
N ASP A 823 36.57 64.10 93.13
CA ASP A 823 35.86 65.21 93.80
C ASP A 823 35.74 64.98 95.32
N ILE A 824 35.33 63.78 95.75
CA ILE A 824 35.23 63.41 97.16
C ILE A 824 36.62 63.41 97.83
N ALA A 825 37.65 62.92 97.14
CA ALA A 825 39.02 62.94 97.63
C ALA A 825 39.54 64.39 97.79
N PHE A 826 39.27 65.26 96.81
CA PHE A 826 39.62 66.67 96.86
C PHE A 826 38.91 67.40 98.02
N GLN A 827 37.60 67.20 98.18
CA GLN A 827 36.83 67.72 99.32
C GLN A 827 37.36 67.22 100.66
N THR A 828 37.72 65.93 100.75
CA THR A 828 38.27 65.33 101.98
C THR A 828 39.65 65.93 102.32
N ASN A 829 40.51 66.17 101.33
CA ASN A 829 41.80 66.87 101.53
C ASN A 829 41.60 68.33 101.99
N LEU A 830 40.57 69.04 101.52
CA LEU A 830 40.23 70.39 102.00
C LEU A 830 39.66 70.38 103.43
N LEU A 831 38.78 69.43 103.76
CA LEU A 831 38.25 69.26 105.12
C LEU A 831 39.37 68.89 106.11
N ALA A 832 40.28 68.01 105.72
CA ALA A 832 41.45 67.63 106.51
C ALA A 832 42.44 68.80 106.69
N LEU A 833 42.63 69.64 105.66
CA LEU A 833 43.40 70.87 105.79
C LEU A 833 42.77 71.84 106.81
N ASN A 834 41.46 72.07 106.73
CA ASN A 834 40.73 72.93 107.68
C ASN A 834 40.81 72.38 109.12
N ALA A 835 40.63 71.07 109.30
CA ALA A 835 40.78 70.40 110.60
C ALA A 835 42.22 70.52 111.15
N GLY A 836 43.24 70.41 110.28
CA GLY A 836 44.64 70.60 110.66
C GLY A 836 44.96 72.03 111.10
N VAL A 837 44.37 73.03 110.44
CA VAL A 837 44.50 74.45 110.83
C VAL A 837 43.85 74.72 112.19
N GLU A 838 42.62 74.26 112.42
CA GLU A 838 41.95 74.47 113.71
C GLU A 838 42.59 73.65 114.85
N ALA A 839 43.14 72.46 114.55
CA ALA A 839 43.95 71.69 115.49
C ALA A 839 45.26 72.40 115.86
N ALA A 840 45.93 73.04 114.91
CA ALA A 840 47.10 73.89 115.20
C ALA A 840 46.72 75.12 116.04
N ARG A 841 45.55 75.71 115.80
CA ARG A 841 44.98 76.83 116.56
C ARG A 841 44.65 76.47 118.01
N ALA A 842 44.31 75.20 118.28
CA ALA A 842 44.04 74.67 119.62
C ALA A 842 45.31 74.28 120.43
N GLY A 843 46.51 74.44 119.87
CA GLY A 843 47.78 74.25 120.58
C GLY A 843 48.00 72.82 121.11
N GLU A 844 48.51 72.69 122.34
CA GLU A 844 48.76 71.39 122.99
C GLU A 844 47.53 70.46 122.97
N ALA A 845 46.32 71.00 123.18
CA ALA A 845 45.08 70.23 123.19
C ALA A 845 44.68 69.70 121.80
N GLY A 846 45.08 70.38 120.73
CA GLY A 846 44.80 69.98 119.35
C GLY A 846 45.77 68.94 118.79
N ARG A 847 46.88 68.62 119.47
CA ARG A 847 47.99 67.82 118.92
C ARG A 847 47.56 66.44 118.39
N GLY A 848 46.60 65.77 119.03
CA GLY A 848 46.03 64.51 118.54
C GLY A 848 45.19 64.66 117.26
N PHE A 849 44.36 65.70 117.19
CA PHE A 849 43.57 66.02 116.00
C PHE A 849 44.45 66.43 114.82
N ALA A 850 45.58 67.10 115.05
CA ALA A 850 46.52 67.48 114.00
C ALA A 850 47.14 66.26 113.30
N VAL A 851 47.47 65.20 114.06
CA VAL A 851 47.97 63.92 113.49
C VAL A 851 46.87 63.26 112.65
N VAL A 852 45.65 63.11 113.19
CA VAL A 852 44.52 62.52 112.43
C VAL A 852 44.21 63.33 111.17
N ALA A 853 44.23 64.67 111.24
CA ALA A 853 44.06 65.53 110.07
C ALA A 853 45.16 65.33 109.02
N SER A 854 46.42 65.15 109.43
CA SER A 854 47.50 64.86 108.49
C SER A 854 47.37 63.48 107.81
N GLU A 855 46.91 62.46 108.54
CA GLU A 855 46.71 61.10 108.01
C GLU A 855 45.51 61.05 107.05
N VAL A 856 44.38 61.66 107.43
CA VAL A 856 43.19 61.78 106.55
C VAL A 856 43.53 62.58 105.30
N ARG A 857 44.39 63.60 105.39
CA ARG A 857 44.85 64.35 104.22
C ARG A 857 45.74 63.50 103.31
N ALA A 858 46.69 62.74 103.87
CA ALA A 858 47.54 61.83 103.10
C ALA A 858 46.73 60.72 102.42
N LEU A 859 45.74 60.17 103.12
CA LEU A 859 44.78 59.21 102.55
C LEU A 859 43.98 59.84 101.40
N ALA A 860 43.44 61.04 101.57
CA ALA A 860 42.70 61.75 100.54
C ALA A 860 43.55 62.06 99.30
N GLN A 861 44.83 62.45 99.47
CA GLN A 861 45.74 62.63 98.34
C GLN A 861 45.99 61.31 97.59
N ARG A 862 46.20 60.19 98.31
CA ARG A 862 46.35 58.86 97.71
C ARG A 862 45.08 58.38 97.00
N SER A 863 43.89 58.72 97.51
CA SER A 863 42.62 58.43 96.83
C SER A 863 42.45 59.23 95.54
N SER A 864 42.86 60.50 95.51
CA SER A 864 42.85 61.35 94.31
C SER A 864 43.83 60.83 93.24
N GLU A 865 45.04 60.44 93.66
CA GLU A 865 46.06 59.86 92.79
C GLU A 865 45.59 58.53 92.18
N ALA A 866 45.08 57.61 93.00
CA ALA A 866 44.50 56.34 92.54
C ALA A 866 43.26 56.52 91.64
N ALA A 867 42.40 57.50 91.92
CA ALA A 867 41.26 57.81 91.05
C ALA A 867 41.73 58.23 89.64
N ARG A 868 42.76 59.05 89.54
CA ARG A 868 43.32 59.51 88.25
C ARG A 868 44.03 58.41 87.47
N GLU A 869 44.71 57.50 88.16
CA GLU A 869 45.28 56.30 87.55
C GLU A 869 44.17 55.40 86.98
N ILE A 870 43.09 55.18 87.73
CA ILE A 870 41.92 54.40 87.25
C ILE A 870 41.22 55.11 86.08
N ASP A 871 40.99 56.43 86.13
CA ASP A 871 40.35 57.14 85.00
C ASP A 871 41.21 57.09 83.72
N THR A 872 42.54 57.14 83.86
CA THR A 872 43.47 56.93 82.75
C THR A 872 43.30 55.53 82.13
N LEU A 873 43.21 54.49 82.96
CA LEU A 873 43.00 53.10 82.53
C LEU A 873 41.60 52.87 81.92
N ILE A 874 40.56 53.49 82.47
CA ILE A 874 39.17 53.41 81.96
C ILE A 874 39.02 54.19 80.65
N THR A 875 39.66 55.36 80.52
CA THR A 875 39.72 56.14 79.27
C THR A 875 40.47 55.38 78.18
N ALA A 876 41.60 54.74 78.51
CA ALA A 876 42.28 53.84 77.58
C ALA A 876 41.36 52.67 77.17
N SER A 877 40.72 52.01 78.14
CA SER A 877 39.79 50.89 77.90
C SER A 877 38.61 51.29 77.01
N SER A 878 37.99 52.45 77.23
CA SER A 878 36.92 52.98 76.38
C SER A 878 37.38 53.19 74.93
N ASN A 879 38.61 53.68 74.73
CA ASN A 879 39.23 53.81 73.40
C ASN A 879 39.65 52.46 72.77
N HIS A 880 39.79 51.38 73.56
CA HIS A 880 39.91 50.02 73.03
C HIS A 880 38.54 49.45 72.62
N VAL A 881 37.51 49.61 73.46
CA VAL A 881 36.15 49.14 73.20
C VAL A 881 35.56 49.80 71.94
N ARG A 882 35.73 51.13 71.78
CA ARG A 882 35.23 51.83 70.58
C ARG A 882 35.84 51.28 69.28
N ARG A 883 37.17 51.11 69.22
CA ARG A 883 37.84 50.47 68.08
C ARG A 883 37.39 49.02 67.85
N GLY A 884 36.99 48.31 68.92
CA GLY A 884 36.33 47.01 68.82
C GLY A 884 34.96 47.09 68.14
N VAL A 885 34.11 48.04 68.55
CA VAL A 885 32.81 48.32 67.89
C VAL A 885 33.01 48.64 66.42
N ASP A 886 33.96 49.53 66.10
CA ASP A 886 34.24 49.97 64.72
C ASP A 886 34.61 48.76 63.82
N LEU A 887 35.57 47.93 64.25
CA LEU A 887 36.03 46.74 63.51
C LEU A 887 34.95 45.67 63.35
N VAL A 888 34.10 45.48 64.36
CA VAL A 888 32.97 44.54 64.30
C VAL A 888 31.87 45.09 63.35
N GLY A 889 31.67 46.41 63.30
CA GLY A 889 30.80 47.08 62.33
C GLY A 889 31.29 46.98 60.88
N GLU A 890 32.60 47.12 60.64
CA GLU A 890 33.21 46.83 59.33
C GLU A 890 33.04 45.36 58.94
N THR A 891 33.19 44.44 59.88
CA THR A 891 32.98 42.99 59.67
C THR A 891 31.52 42.69 59.27
N GLY A 892 30.54 43.28 59.96
CA GLY A 892 29.13 43.16 59.59
C GLY A 892 28.84 43.75 58.20
N SER A 893 29.45 44.88 57.88
CA SER A 893 29.36 45.50 56.55
C SER A 893 30.00 44.64 55.45
N ALA A 894 31.00 43.82 55.78
CA ALA A 894 31.59 42.86 54.85
C ALA A 894 30.67 41.64 54.63
N LEU A 895 30.09 41.10 55.71
CA LEU A 895 29.10 40.01 55.64
C LEU A 895 27.86 40.42 54.83
N GLN A 896 27.37 41.67 54.98
CA GLN A 896 26.27 42.21 54.18
C GLN A 896 26.55 42.15 52.67
N ARG A 897 27.80 42.42 52.24
CA ARG A 897 28.22 42.33 50.83
C ARG A 897 28.36 40.89 50.36
N ILE A 898 28.81 39.97 51.21
CA ILE A 898 28.83 38.53 50.92
C ILE A 898 27.40 38.02 50.70
N LEU A 899 26.45 38.44 51.54
CA LEU A 899 25.03 38.08 51.43
C LEU A 899 24.42 38.50 50.08
N VAL A 900 24.73 39.71 49.60
CA VAL A 900 24.34 40.15 48.25
C VAL A 900 24.97 39.26 47.16
N ALA A 901 26.29 39.05 47.22
CA ALA A 901 26.99 38.24 46.23
C ALA A 901 26.52 36.77 46.18
N VAL A 902 26.15 36.18 47.32
CA VAL A 902 25.59 34.82 47.39
C VAL A 902 24.19 34.76 46.79
N ASN A 903 23.36 35.80 46.96
CA ASN A 903 22.06 35.88 46.27
C ASN A 903 22.21 36.06 44.75
N ASP A 904 23.17 36.85 44.29
CA ASP A 904 23.50 36.98 42.85
C ASP A 904 23.96 35.65 42.25
N ILE A 905 24.74 34.85 43.01
CA ILE A 905 25.14 33.50 42.59
C ILE A 905 23.93 32.56 42.55
N ALA A 906 23.05 32.58 43.56
CA ALA A 906 21.85 31.74 43.60
C ALA A 906 20.93 32.00 42.39
N ALA A 907 20.73 33.26 42.01
CA ALA A 907 19.97 33.62 40.82
C ALA A 907 20.58 33.00 39.55
N ARG A 908 21.89 33.12 39.36
CA ARG A 908 22.60 32.56 38.20
C ARG A 908 22.59 31.03 38.16
N VAL A 909 22.71 30.38 39.32
CA VAL A 909 22.58 28.91 39.43
C VAL A 909 21.16 28.48 39.02
N SER A 910 20.13 29.26 39.38
CA SER A 910 18.76 29.01 38.93
C SER A 910 18.54 29.25 37.43
N GLU A 911 19.19 30.25 36.82
CA GLU A 911 19.17 30.46 35.36
C GLU A 911 19.80 29.28 34.61
N ILE A 912 20.96 28.80 35.10
CA ILE A 912 21.65 27.63 34.51
C ILE A 912 20.80 26.36 34.69
N ALA A 913 20.13 26.18 35.84
CA ALA A 913 19.23 25.05 36.06
C ALA A 913 18.08 25.02 35.05
N ALA A 914 17.44 26.17 34.80
CA ALA A 914 16.37 26.29 33.82
C ALA A 914 16.87 25.98 32.40
N SER A 915 18.02 26.52 31.98
CA SER A 915 18.56 26.26 30.65
C SER A 915 19.06 24.81 30.47
N ALA A 916 19.57 24.16 31.52
CA ALA A 916 19.93 22.74 31.47
C ALA A 916 18.68 21.85 31.34
N GLN A 917 17.57 22.21 32.00
CA GLN A 917 16.28 21.53 31.87
C GLN A 917 15.71 21.67 30.44
N GLU A 918 15.78 22.87 29.87
CA GLU A 918 15.37 23.18 28.49
C GLU A 918 16.21 22.43 27.46
N GLN A 919 17.54 22.43 27.62
CA GLN A 919 18.45 21.65 26.75
C GLN A 919 18.19 20.14 26.86
N SER A 920 17.86 19.63 28.05
CA SER A 920 17.49 18.22 28.22
C SER A 920 16.18 17.87 27.51
N ALA A 921 15.21 18.78 27.47
CA ALA A 921 13.96 18.58 26.72
C ALA A 921 14.22 18.59 25.20
N GLY A 922 14.98 19.57 24.70
CA GLY A 922 15.33 19.64 23.28
C GLY A 922 16.17 18.44 22.80
N LEU A 923 17.08 17.92 23.63
CA LEU A 923 17.82 16.69 23.32
C LEU A 923 16.91 15.44 23.25
N ALA A 924 15.88 15.35 24.08
CA ALA A 924 14.90 14.26 23.99
C ALA A 924 14.05 14.32 22.71
N GLU A 925 13.67 15.52 22.27
CA GLU A 925 12.98 15.74 20.99
C GLU A 925 13.90 15.39 19.79
N ILE A 926 15.16 15.83 19.81
CA ILE A 926 16.15 15.47 18.78
C ILE A 926 16.39 13.97 18.75
N ASN A 927 16.48 13.28 19.90
CA ASN A 927 16.61 11.83 19.95
C ASN A 927 15.37 11.12 19.37
N THR A 928 14.17 11.67 19.61
CA THR A 928 12.92 11.16 18.99
C THR A 928 12.96 11.30 17.47
N ALA A 929 13.41 12.45 16.94
CA ALA A 929 13.58 12.67 15.51
C ALA A 929 14.66 11.77 14.89
N MET A 930 15.74 11.48 15.61
CA MET A 930 16.79 10.54 15.19
C MET A 930 16.27 9.11 15.04
N ASN A 931 15.45 8.64 15.98
CA ASN A 931 14.80 7.32 15.88
C ASN A 931 13.84 7.24 14.66
N GLN A 932 13.16 8.33 14.30
CA GLN A 932 12.37 8.40 13.07
C GLN A 932 13.25 8.37 11.80
N LEU A 933 14.39 9.07 11.81
CA LEU A 933 15.34 9.06 10.69
C LEU A 933 15.99 7.68 10.50
N ASP A 934 16.28 6.95 11.56
CA ASP A 934 16.73 5.55 11.47
C ASP A 934 15.65 4.65 10.87
N GLN A 935 14.40 4.69 11.37
CA GLN A 935 13.29 3.92 10.77
C GLN A 935 13.11 4.21 9.27
N VAL A 936 13.18 5.47 8.85
CA VAL A 936 13.10 5.85 7.44
C VAL A 936 14.31 5.35 6.65
N THR A 937 15.51 5.35 7.26
CA THR A 937 16.74 4.84 6.62
C THR A 937 16.71 3.32 6.45
N GLN A 938 16.24 2.57 7.45
CA GLN A 938 15.99 1.12 7.34
C GLN A 938 14.90 0.78 6.32
N HIS A 939 13.80 1.56 6.30
CA HIS A 939 12.74 1.39 5.30
C HIS A 939 13.25 1.64 3.88
N ASN A 940 14.07 2.68 3.68
CA ASN A 940 14.71 2.97 2.41
C ASN A 940 15.60 1.81 1.94
N ALA A 941 16.42 1.22 2.82
CA ALA A 941 17.26 0.07 2.49
C ALA A 941 16.41 -1.12 1.98
N ALA A 942 15.35 -1.49 2.71
CA ALA A 942 14.43 -2.55 2.31
C ALA A 942 13.68 -2.24 0.98
N MET A 943 13.33 -0.97 0.74
CA MET A 943 12.73 -0.52 -0.52
C MET A 943 13.71 -0.63 -1.70
N PHE A 944 15.01 -0.39 -1.49
CA PHE A 944 16.02 -0.55 -2.55
C PHE A 944 16.36 -2.02 -2.82
N GLU A 945 16.42 -2.89 -1.81
CA GLU A 945 16.49 -4.35 -2.03
C GLU A 945 15.31 -4.84 -2.90
N GLN A 946 14.08 -4.43 -2.58
CA GLN A 946 12.90 -4.76 -3.38
C GLN A 946 12.97 -4.19 -4.80
N THR A 947 13.50 -2.97 -4.97
CA THR A 947 13.67 -2.32 -6.28
C THR A 947 14.70 -3.05 -7.14
N THR A 948 15.85 -3.46 -6.58
CA THR A 948 16.85 -4.28 -7.26
C THR A 948 16.29 -5.66 -7.62
N ALA A 949 15.57 -6.31 -6.70
CA ALA A 949 14.93 -7.61 -6.96
C ALA A 949 13.88 -7.54 -8.08
N ALA A 950 13.07 -6.47 -8.13
CA ALA A 950 12.12 -6.20 -9.20
C ALA A 950 12.80 -5.89 -10.53
N SER A 951 13.87 -5.09 -10.52
CA SER A 951 14.68 -4.76 -11.70
C SER A 951 15.33 -6.02 -12.30
N HIS A 952 15.88 -6.90 -11.47
CA HIS A 952 16.34 -8.22 -11.91
C HIS A 952 15.21 -9.13 -12.45
N ALA A 953 13.98 -8.99 -11.96
CA ALA A 953 12.84 -9.72 -12.51
C ALA A 953 12.43 -9.19 -13.90
N LEU A 954 12.43 -7.87 -14.10
CA LEU A 954 12.23 -7.24 -15.41
C LEU A 954 13.34 -7.63 -16.41
N THR A 955 14.60 -7.57 -15.98
CA THR A 955 15.77 -8.03 -16.74
C THR A 955 15.61 -9.48 -17.22
N ARG A 956 15.21 -10.40 -16.33
CA ARG A 956 14.92 -11.80 -16.71
C ARG A 956 13.72 -11.92 -17.65
N GLY A 957 12.66 -11.13 -17.45
CA GLY A 957 11.48 -11.11 -18.31
C GLY A 957 11.80 -10.64 -19.74
N ALA A 958 12.55 -9.55 -19.87
CA ALA A 958 13.03 -9.01 -21.13
C ALA A 958 13.96 -9.99 -21.86
N GLN A 959 14.87 -10.65 -21.15
CA GLN A 959 15.75 -11.67 -21.72
C GLN A 959 14.99 -12.94 -22.15
N ALA A 960 13.98 -13.37 -21.39
CA ALA A 960 13.10 -14.47 -21.77
C ALA A 960 12.24 -14.13 -23.00
N LEU A 961 11.75 -12.89 -23.09
CA LEU A 961 11.01 -12.39 -24.25
C LEU A 961 11.92 -12.33 -25.49
N SER A 962 13.12 -11.74 -25.34
CA SER A 962 14.16 -11.68 -26.37
C SER A 962 14.54 -13.07 -26.89
N ALA A 963 14.80 -14.03 -26.00
CA ALA A 963 15.08 -15.43 -26.36
C ALA A 963 13.88 -16.12 -27.05
N THR A 964 12.65 -15.79 -26.66
CA THR A 964 11.43 -16.31 -27.30
C THR A 964 11.20 -15.68 -28.67
N THR A 965 11.61 -14.42 -28.89
CA THR A 965 11.58 -13.79 -30.21
C THR A 965 12.75 -14.20 -31.10
N ALA A 966 13.89 -14.62 -30.55
CA ALA A 966 15.09 -15.01 -31.30
C ALA A 966 14.92 -16.29 -32.16
N GLN A 967 13.84 -17.04 -31.97
CA GLN A 967 13.45 -18.12 -32.90
C GLN A 967 12.94 -17.58 -34.25
N PHE A 968 12.53 -16.31 -34.31
CA PHE A 968 12.08 -15.66 -35.53
C PHE A 968 13.22 -14.87 -36.19
N ARG A 969 13.44 -15.11 -37.49
CA ARG A 969 14.33 -14.27 -38.30
C ARG A 969 13.55 -13.11 -38.89
N THR A 970 13.58 -11.96 -38.22
CA THR A 970 13.10 -10.70 -38.80
C THR A 970 14.08 -10.16 -39.83
N ALA A 971 13.56 -9.41 -40.81
CA ALA A 971 14.39 -8.70 -41.78
C ALA A 971 14.98 -7.45 -41.11
N GLY A 972 16.06 -7.64 -40.34
CA GLY A 972 16.65 -6.62 -39.47
C GLY A 972 16.91 -5.28 -40.18
N VAL A 973 16.03 -4.31 -39.95
CA VAL A 973 16.22 -2.93 -40.41
C VAL A 973 17.42 -2.38 -39.67
N ALA A 974 18.47 -1.99 -40.41
CA ALA A 974 19.72 -1.52 -39.81
C ALA A 974 19.44 -0.35 -38.84
N ALA A 975 19.68 -0.59 -37.55
CA ALA A 975 19.32 0.33 -36.48
C ALA A 975 19.90 1.72 -36.74
N LYS A 976 19.01 2.70 -36.88
CA LYS A 976 19.37 4.10 -37.09
C LYS A 976 20.13 4.56 -35.83
N PRO A 977 21.37 5.09 -35.92
CA PRO A 977 22.14 5.42 -34.74
C PRO A 977 21.36 6.36 -33.82
N ALA A 978 21.18 5.96 -32.56
CA ALA A 978 20.57 6.80 -31.54
C ALA A 978 21.35 8.13 -31.43
N PRO A 979 20.69 9.26 -31.12
CA PRO A 979 21.38 10.50 -30.82
C PRO A 979 22.42 10.24 -29.73
N ALA A 980 23.68 10.62 -29.96
CA ALA A 980 24.75 10.35 -29.02
C ALA A 980 24.41 11.02 -27.67
N VAL A 981 24.15 10.20 -26.65
CA VAL A 981 23.79 10.65 -25.30
C VAL A 981 24.87 11.63 -24.83
N ALA A 982 24.44 12.84 -24.46
CA ALA A 982 25.35 13.85 -23.96
C ALA A 982 26.10 13.28 -22.74
N ARG A 983 27.43 13.37 -22.74
CA ARG A 983 28.25 12.87 -21.63
C ARG A 983 27.74 13.45 -20.30
N PRO A 984 27.76 12.66 -19.20
CA PRO A 984 27.51 13.20 -17.87
C PRO A 984 28.35 14.46 -17.64
N ILE A 985 27.72 15.51 -17.12
CA ILE A 985 28.44 16.72 -16.73
C ILE A 985 29.29 16.35 -15.51
N ASP A 986 30.59 16.26 -15.71
CA ASP A 986 31.56 16.00 -14.64
C ASP A 986 31.62 17.20 -13.68
N LEU A 987 30.76 17.16 -12.65
CA LEU A 987 30.72 18.14 -11.58
C LEU A 987 31.91 18.00 -10.60
N ALA A 988 32.75 16.98 -10.72
CA ALA A 988 33.82 16.69 -9.77
C ALA A 988 35.10 17.54 -9.96
N ARG A 989 35.02 18.72 -10.60
CA ARG A 989 36.18 19.60 -10.83
C ARG A 989 35.87 21.10 -11.01
N HIS A 990 35.43 21.77 -9.94
CA HIS A 990 35.59 23.24 -9.81
C HIS A 990 36.15 23.65 -8.43
N LYS A 991 37.48 23.75 -8.34
CA LYS A 991 38.15 24.49 -7.26
C LYS A 991 38.29 25.96 -7.66
N ALA A 992 37.36 26.80 -7.19
CA ALA A 992 37.49 28.25 -7.18
C ALA A 992 37.17 28.74 -5.76
N SER A 993 38.17 29.16 -4.98
CA SER A 993 38.68 30.54 -4.98
C SER A 993 37.65 31.54 -4.41
N VAL A 994 37.56 31.59 -3.07
CA VAL A 994 36.75 32.58 -2.34
C VAL A 994 37.36 33.97 -2.47
N ALA A 995 36.92 34.72 -3.49
CA ALA A 995 37.23 36.14 -3.62
C ALA A 995 36.19 36.96 -2.84
N ARG A 996 36.64 37.80 -1.91
CA ARG A 996 35.76 38.70 -1.15
C ARG A 996 35.33 39.89 -2.02
N THR A 997 34.03 40.17 -2.05
CA THR A 997 33.49 41.51 -2.30
C THR A 997 32.21 41.71 -1.50
N ALA A 998 32.11 42.84 -0.80
CA ALA A 998 30.91 43.24 -0.07
C ALA A 998 30.25 44.42 -0.81
N GLY A 999 28.92 44.54 -0.79
CA GLY A 999 28.23 45.65 -1.45
C GLY A 999 26.71 45.54 -1.59
N ALA A 1000 25.99 45.88 -0.51
CA ALA A 1000 24.69 46.57 -0.48
C ALA A 1000 23.52 46.20 -1.44
N THR A 1001 22.36 45.90 -0.80
CA THR A 1001 20.97 46.24 -1.22
C THR A 1001 20.39 45.57 -2.49
N ALA A 1002 19.09 45.25 -2.58
CA ALA A 1002 17.94 45.76 -1.83
C ALA A 1002 16.81 44.74 -1.56
N GLN A 1003 15.89 45.19 -0.71
CA GLN A 1003 14.59 44.65 -0.28
C GLN A 1003 13.76 43.86 -1.33
N THR A 1004 13.16 42.75 -0.89
CA THR A 1004 11.70 42.69 -0.63
C THR A 1004 11.43 41.64 0.44
N ALA A 1005 10.88 42.05 1.57
CA ALA A 1005 10.28 41.14 2.55
C ALA A 1005 8.75 41.27 2.45
N VAL A 1006 8.06 40.14 2.36
CA VAL A 1006 6.62 40.05 2.57
C VAL A 1006 6.45 39.39 3.94
N ALA A 1007 5.81 40.08 4.87
CA ALA A 1007 5.43 39.48 6.14
C ALA A 1007 4.31 38.46 5.92
N MET A 1008 4.37 37.35 6.63
CA MET A 1008 3.25 36.42 6.79
C MET A 1008 3.11 36.25 8.30
N GLU A 1009 1.99 36.72 8.85
CA GLU A 1009 1.73 36.71 10.29
C GLU A 1009 1.41 35.28 10.76
N GLU A 1010 1.67 35.03 12.04
CA GLU A 1010 1.45 33.74 12.70
C GLU A 1010 -0.03 33.57 13.06
N ASP A 1011 -0.59 32.37 12.83
CA ASP A 1011 -1.87 31.96 13.42
C ASP A 1011 -1.92 30.41 13.47
N TRP A 1012 -1.55 29.82 14.61
CA TRP A 1012 -1.50 28.37 14.87
C TRP A 1012 -1.75 28.07 16.37
N GLU A 1013 -2.91 28.48 16.92
CA GLU A 1013 -3.39 28.04 18.25
C GLU A 1013 -4.36 26.84 18.20
N ASP A 1014 -4.52 26.17 17.04
CA ASP A 1014 -5.45 25.04 16.86
C ASP A 1014 -4.81 23.89 16.02
N PHE A 1015 -3.81 23.18 16.58
CA PHE A 1015 -3.40 21.84 16.14
C PHE A 1015 -2.69 21.00 17.22
#